data_AF-A0A497JEJ5-F1
#
_entry.id   AF-A0A497JEJ5-F1
#
_cell.length_a   1.000
_cell.length_b   1.000
_cell.length_c   1.000
_cell.angle_alpha   90.00
_cell.angle_beta   90.00
_cell.angle_gamma   90.00
#
_symmetry.space_group_name_H-M   'P 1'
#
loop_
_entity.id
_entity.type
_entity.pdbx_description
1 polymer ?
#
loop_
_entity_poly.entity_id
_entity_poly.type
_entity_poly.pdbx_seq_one_letter_code
_entity_poly.pdbx_strand_id
1 'polypeptide(L)'
;MMKPKSNVWMYGAVLVCVIVMVVVLSLGCLQQEMQRPTIPESSPNSGMPLQDDPFRGTFAGSENVSLNQPAKITFTICPIEDAPNTTIRLFLPPDVELVEGNTEWCGDVKSDEEVQVDVVIQVPIKIRGNIKASVERPANEVKIRRSYYYLISTIEGEDNVSESREIVVEMPKQDDPFKGSFVGSQTPYLNQVSQITFSVTPEEDMSNSTIKFFLPPDVELVEGDLEWHGDLKEDQQLSLDLLINVTEKVEQNIKAEALAYIDGIRIVRSYYFPISTMDEAAPSLITEPKETLIMQTMAKSISLGSQPSSVSSNLESLGYITVIGKFYYVNEDGGYSPMRHVYTELWDSEAGPDEYLGYDYTDDDGNFYYYVNNDDGWLQDGRDVYVKAWAYSNATKTTTDGDAQYVVVTSIKSDVPDGTVDFGSMYPTSYSEAWQAVDAAWSEYIWINRQVGWTRSRVHIKWPSGTWPTYSWTYNTGTGEITGQWMKLPDKSTAGWDHVTVHHEYGHAVMIEAYGTNHYNLPSSGSYPSHWVYMESDEGFATIEGWAEFMQCVVDNDPNNLQGWGQNIETNDWYNKQDSGDFDGDIIEGSFASILWDIFDPANDDGLNMGFDEIWTIMLNDRPGSIHDVWDGWFDRNYGHAQDMGQIYWNYGVNKLPDITVLFPSAPASAKIRDYITVSYALSNNGVLDSGSFHTRISLATTLYGTDIELGTFPEDSVPGGTCTAGESHEVQIPPDVSPGYYYVTVFADVFDDVTESDENNNINKAPNQICINGKWEGDPGNPCKERRLTCSGTYEYRNKPDGTDCCSGGNCDGWYDTGNTKWVTTKEYECKYDQKEQKEQEYRDYYCSGGSCTYKVTKTQWIDTGKTKTVNKPDGIICGCTANNTLKVCYDGTCTDTGTCNSTYCDADVACDGKKPGEDCGIDSKCNSTCKCVKIVNYGVDLTADVLEKTTTPNVNATYTLIVKNTGTSVDNYTLSVDNLNNAAIASLNRYSVTNLASGSSATVLLNVTDETEGTYNVSITAASQGNTSVSDTIITKTTVKAEYGVNLSCANPEKSIPPRGYALYDIIVKNTGNVEDTIDLILPPPCYCGWVYTLDKSSVELLPGESTV
;
A
#
# COMPACT_ATOMS: atom_id res chain seq x y z
N MET A 1 -14.90 -13.70 77.39
CA MET A 1 -14.93 -15.17 77.63
C MET A 1 -13.94 -15.85 76.68
N MET A 2 -13.75 -17.17 76.78
CA MET A 2 -12.58 -17.90 76.28
C MET A 2 -12.60 -18.26 74.77
N LYS A 3 -11.38 -18.26 74.19
CA LYS A 3 -10.76 -19.18 73.19
C LYS A 3 -11.40 -20.60 73.00
N PRO A 4 -10.96 -21.45 72.01
CA PRO A 4 -10.41 -21.21 70.64
C PRO A 4 -10.71 -22.34 69.58
N LYS A 5 -10.16 -22.22 68.33
CA LYS A 5 -9.48 -23.23 67.43
C LYS A 5 -10.05 -24.68 67.20
N SER A 6 -9.77 -25.44 66.12
CA SER A 6 -9.21 -25.25 64.75
C SER A 6 -9.19 -26.61 63.98
N ASN A 7 -9.32 -26.58 62.64
CA ASN A 7 -8.82 -27.49 61.58
C ASN A 7 -8.74 -29.03 61.77
N VAL A 8 -9.10 -29.80 60.71
CA VAL A 8 -8.23 -30.47 59.70
C VAL A 8 -9.13 -31.37 58.80
N TRP A 9 -8.69 -31.73 57.58
CA TRP A 9 -9.33 -32.59 56.55
C TRP A 9 -10.25 -31.91 55.51
N MET A 10 -9.68 -31.07 54.65
CA MET A 10 -10.27 -30.77 53.32
C MET A 10 -9.19 -30.49 52.26
N TYR A 11 -8.26 -31.42 52.06
CA TYR A 11 -7.18 -31.33 51.05
C TYR A 11 -6.97 -32.64 50.24
N GLY A 12 -7.94 -33.57 50.26
CA GLY A 12 -7.81 -34.88 49.59
C GLY A 12 -8.60 -35.06 48.29
N ALA A 13 -9.63 -34.25 48.03
CA ALA A 13 -10.59 -34.52 46.95
C ALA A 13 -10.38 -33.67 45.67
N VAL A 14 -9.81 -32.46 45.80
CA VAL A 14 -9.64 -31.54 44.65
C VAL A 14 -8.47 -31.96 43.75
N LEU A 15 -7.42 -32.56 44.31
CA LEU A 15 -6.22 -32.93 43.56
C LEU A 15 -6.45 -34.09 42.56
N VAL A 16 -7.43 -34.96 42.82
CA VAL A 16 -7.70 -36.13 41.95
C VAL A 16 -8.56 -35.75 40.73
N CYS A 17 -9.52 -34.82 40.87
CA CYS A 17 -10.32 -34.38 39.71
C CYS A 17 -9.51 -33.50 38.74
N VAL A 18 -8.58 -32.66 39.24
CA VAL A 18 -7.73 -31.82 38.38
C VAL A 18 -6.74 -32.69 37.57
N ILE A 19 -6.16 -33.73 38.16
CA ILE A 19 -5.24 -34.63 37.44
C ILE A 19 -5.97 -35.47 36.38
N VAL A 20 -7.25 -35.79 36.56
CA VAL A 20 -8.03 -36.53 35.55
C VAL A 20 -8.56 -35.63 34.41
N MET A 21 -8.78 -34.34 34.64
CA MET A 21 -9.11 -33.40 33.54
C MET A 21 -7.88 -32.97 32.73
N VAL A 22 -6.72 -32.79 33.36
CA VAL A 22 -5.48 -32.38 32.66
C VAL A 22 -4.90 -33.50 31.79
N VAL A 23 -5.18 -34.78 32.08
CA VAL A 23 -4.69 -35.92 31.29
C VAL A 23 -5.62 -36.29 30.10
N VAL A 24 -6.80 -35.66 29.96
CA VAL A 24 -7.73 -35.94 28.84
C VAL A 24 -7.68 -34.86 27.74
N LEU A 25 -7.10 -33.69 28.01
CA LEU A 25 -6.93 -32.59 27.05
C LEU A 25 -5.54 -32.56 26.38
N SER A 26 -4.83 -33.69 26.35
CA SER A 26 -3.51 -33.83 25.71
C SER A 26 -3.34 -35.19 25.02
N LEU A 27 -4.44 -35.77 24.52
CA LEU A 27 -4.50 -37.14 24.00
C LEU A 27 -5.24 -37.29 22.65
N GLY A 28 -5.74 -36.19 22.07
CA GLY A 28 -6.45 -36.19 20.77
C GLY A 28 -5.53 -36.56 19.60
N CYS A 29 -4.41 -35.85 19.46
CA CYS A 29 -3.49 -36.01 18.34
C CYS A 29 -2.76 -37.38 18.28
N LEU A 30 -2.85 -38.22 19.33
CA LEU A 30 -2.17 -39.53 19.42
C LEU A 30 -3.03 -40.75 18.98
N GLN A 31 -4.31 -40.57 18.65
CA GLN A 31 -5.21 -41.70 18.35
C GLN A 31 -5.26 -42.12 16.86
N GLN A 32 -4.75 -41.29 15.95
CA GLN A 32 -4.95 -41.46 14.49
C GLN A 32 -3.95 -42.39 13.78
N GLU A 33 -2.77 -42.70 14.34
CA GLU A 33 -1.79 -43.60 13.69
C GLU A 33 -2.28 -45.05 13.51
N MET A 34 -3.30 -45.49 14.27
CA MET A 34 -3.72 -46.89 14.30
C MET A 34 -4.67 -47.34 13.17
N GLN A 35 -4.95 -46.50 12.15
CA GLN A 35 -5.88 -46.82 11.06
C GLN A 35 -5.37 -46.52 9.63
N ARG A 36 -4.16 -46.95 9.25
CA ARG A 36 -3.80 -47.10 7.81
C ARG A 36 -4.11 -48.53 7.30
N PRO A 37 -4.88 -48.70 6.21
CA PRO A 37 -4.96 -49.97 5.49
C PRO A 37 -3.67 -50.24 4.72
N THR A 38 -3.06 -51.42 4.88
CA THR A 38 -1.93 -51.86 4.05
C THR A 38 -2.40 -52.28 2.65
N ILE A 39 -1.96 -51.58 1.61
CA ILE A 39 -2.20 -51.92 0.19
C ILE A 39 -0.92 -52.61 -0.38
N PRO A 40 -1.03 -53.66 -1.23
CA PRO A 40 0.15 -54.37 -1.75
C PRO A 40 0.85 -53.63 -2.90
N GLU A 41 2.17 -53.71 -2.95
CA GLU A 41 3.00 -53.13 -4.03
C GLU A 41 2.77 -53.83 -5.39
N SER A 42 2.58 -53.06 -6.46
CA SER A 42 2.92 -53.49 -7.82
C SER A 42 3.12 -52.32 -8.80
N SER A 43 4.18 -52.42 -9.62
CA SER A 43 4.59 -51.54 -10.73
C SER A 43 5.36 -50.26 -10.37
N PRO A 44 6.64 -50.13 -10.80
CA PRO A 44 7.42 -48.90 -10.68
C PRO A 44 7.38 -48.06 -11.97
N ASN A 45 7.08 -46.76 -11.85
CA ASN A 45 7.76 -45.67 -12.59
C ASN A 45 7.27 -44.31 -12.09
N SER A 46 8.22 -43.36 -11.97
CA SER A 46 8.05 -41.91 -11.74
C SER A 46 6.94 -41.45 -10.78
N GLY A 47 7.32 -41.22 -9.52
CA GLY A 47 6.57 -40.41 -8.57
C GLY A 47 7.45 -40.05 -7.38
N MET A 48 7.50 -38.76 -7.01
CA MET A 48 8.07 -38.34 -5.72
C MET A 48 7.24 -38.94 -4.57
N PRO A 49 7.83 -39.21 -3.40
CA PRO A 49 7.09 -39.79 -2.29
C PRO A 49 5.98 -38.85 -1.82
N LEU A 50 4.77 -39.39 -1.61
CA LEU A 50 3.65 -38.66 -1.00
C LEU A 50 4.09 -38.12 0.37
N GLN A 51 4.14 -36.80 0.48
CA GLN A 51 4.46 -36.09 1.72
C GLN A 51 3.29 -36.23 2.71
N ASP A 52 3.59 -36.53 3.97
CA ASP A 52 2.57 -36.68 5.03
C ASP A 52 1.81 -35.36 5.28
N ASP A 53 0.60 -35.45 5.82
CA ASP A 53 -0.32 -34.31 6.02
C ASP A 53 0.21 -33.31 7.07
N PRO A 54 0.65 -32.09 6.70
CA PRO A 54 1.29 -31.17 7.64
C PRO A 54 0.31 -30.56 8.66
N PHE A 55 -0.99 -30.48 8.35
CA PHE A 55 -2.01 -29.85 9.21
C PHE A 55 -2.96 -30.86 9.86
N ARG A 56 -3.02 -32.09 9.35
CA ARG A 56 -3.85 -33.21 9.85
C ARG A 56 -5.33 -32.86 9.97
N GLY A 57 -5.84 -32.06 9.02
CA GLY A 57 -7.21 -31.57 8.99
C GLY A 57 -8.27 -32.68 8.92
N THR A 58 -9.35 -32.51 9.68
CA THR A 58 -10.49 -33.45 9.71
C THR A 58 -11.81 -32.71 9.90
N PHE A 59 -12.87 -33.24 9.30
CA PHE A 59 -14.25 -32.78 9.53
C PHE A 59 -14.98 -33.71 10.51
N ALA A 60 -15.78 -33.13 11.40
CA ALA A 60 -16.76 -33.79 12.24
C ALA A 60 -18.11 -33.08 12.09
N GLY A 61 -19.22 -33.82 12.10
CA GLY A 61 -20.55 -33.24 11.92
C GLY A 61 -21.64 -34.09 12.58
N SER A 62 -22.80 -33.48 12.83
CA SER A 62 -23.98 -34.24 13.28
C SER A 62 -24.38 -35.28 12.21
N GLU A 63 -24.55 -36.54 12.63
CA GLU A 63 -24.52 -37.73 11.76
C GLU A 63 -25.43 -37.73 10.51
N ASN A 64 -26.44 -36.85 10.42
CA ASN A 64 -27.23 -36.63 9.19
C ASN A 64 -27.66 -35.15 9.04
N VAL A 65 -27.09 -34.44 8.07
CA VAL A 65 -27.60 -33.13 7.63
C VAL A 65 -28.99 -33.31 7.02
N SER A 66 -30.00 -32.61 7.54
CA SER A 66 -31.41 -32.80 7.15
C SER A 66 -31.99 -31.53 6.52
N LEU A 67 -32.84 -31.73 5.51
CA LEU A 67 -33.49 -30.64 4.78
C LEU A 67 -34.21 -29.66 5.73
N ASN A 68 -33.90 -28.36 5.61
CA ASN A 68 -34.42 -27.28 6.45
C ASN A 68 -34.24 -27.51 7.97
N GLN A 69 -33.16 -28.17 8.40
CA GLN A 69 -32.75 -28.25 9.81
C GLN A 69 -31.32 -27.74 9.99
N PRO A 70 -31.04 -26.91 11.00
CA PRO A 70 -29.67 -26.51 11.35
C PRO A 70 -28.83 -27.73 11.76
N ALA A 71 -27.65 -27.88 11.16
CA ALA A 71 -26.68 -28.92 11.43
C ALA A 71 -25.32 -28.29 11.75
N LYS A 72 -24.68 -28.72 12.85
CA LYS A 72 -23.34 -28.25 13.20
C LYS A 72 -22.28 -29.10 12.49
N ILE A 73 -21.35 -28.42 11.83
CA ILE A 73 -20.14 -28.96 11.23
C ILE A 73 -18.93 -28.29 11.92
N THR A 74 -17.94 -29.09 12.30
CA THR A 74 -16.70 -28.67 12.92
C THR A 74 -15.56 -29.15 12.04
N PHE A 75 -14.68 -28.25 11.61
CA PHE A 75 -13.40 -28.61 11.00
C PHE A 75 -12.28 -28.41 12.03
N THR A 76 -11.32 -29.35 12.09
CA THR A 76 -10.24 -29.35 13.09
C THR A 76 -8.89 -29.61 12.43
N ILE A 77 -7.86 -28.84 12.75
CA ILE A 77 -6.46 -29.11 12.41
C ILE A 77 -5.64 -29.45 13.66
N CYS A 78 -4.58 -30.24 13.51
CA CYS A 78 -3.55 -30.51 14.53
C CYS A 78 -2.18 -30.59 13.83
N PRO A 79 -1.48 -29.46 13.62
CA PRO A 79 -0.27 -29.42 12.79
C PRO A 79 0.90 -30.25 13.34
N ILE A 80 1.69 -30.85 12.44
CA ILE A 80 2.89 -31.65 12.80
C ILE A 80 4.04 -30.75 13.29
N GLU A 81 4.07 -29.49 12.86
CA GLU A 81 5.10 -28.51 13.22
C GLU A 81 4.44 -27.18 13.63
N ASP A 82 5.21 -26.29 14.26
CA ASP A 82 4.78 -24.91 14.52
C ASP A 82 4.36 -24.23 13.22
N ALA A 83 3.12 -23.77 13.17
CA ALA A 83 2.43 -23.25 12.02
C ALA A 83 1.96 -21.79 12.27
N PRO A 84 2.89 -20.81 12.26
CA PRO A 84 2.55 -19.40 12.39
C PRO A 84 1.74 -18.89 11.20
N ASN A 85 0.96 -17.83 11.39
CA ASN A 85 0.10 -17.20 10.37
C ASN A 85 -0.73 -18.22 9.57
N THR A 86 -1.37 -19.17 10.25
CA THR A 86 -2.21 -20.18 9.59
C THR A 86 -3.61 -19.62 9.32
N THR A 87 -4.08 -19.78 8.08
CA THR A 87 -5.44 -19.45 7.64
C THR A 87 -6.23 -20.72 7.40
N ILE A 88 -7.50 -20.75 7.83
CA ILE A 88 -8.46 -21.82 7.58
C ILE A 88 -9.72 -21.21 6.95
N ARG A 89 -10.09 -21.61 5.72
CA ARG A 89 -11.28 -21.14 5.00
C ARG A 89 -12.24 -22.28 4.67
N LEU A 90 -13.50 -22.17 5.08
CA LEU A 90 -14.60 -23.10 4.79
C LEU A 90 -15.49 -22.58 3.67
N PHE A 91 -15.43 -23.23 2.51
CA PHE A 91 -16.29 -22.95 1.36
C PHE A 91 -17.54 -23.82 1.45
N LEU A 92 -18.70 -23.17 1.53
CA LEU A 92 -20.01 -23.80 1.48
C LEU A 92 -20.54 -23.85 0.04
N PRO A 93 -21.24 -24.91 -0.40
CA PRO A 93 -21.93 -24.89 -1.70
C PRO A 93 -22.99 -23.77 -1.78
N PRO A 94 -23.29 -23.23 -2.98
CA PRO A 94 -24.26 -22.13 -3.15
C PRO A 94 -25.64 -22.38 -2.55
N ASP A 95 -26.07 -23.64 -2.52
CA ASP A 95 -27.36 -24.09 -1.99
C ASP A 95 -27.35 -24.40 -0.46
N VAL A 96 -26.36 -23.89 0.28
CA VAL A 96 -26.18 -24.11 1.73
C VAL A 96 -26.10 -22.79 2.47
N GLU A 97 -27.06 -22.53 3.35
CA GLU A 97 -27.14 -21.31 4.14
C GLU A 97 -26.30 -21.44 5.42
N LEU A 98 -25.41 -20.48 5.69
CA LEU A 98 -24.77 -20.32 7.00
C LEU A 98 -25.76 -19.71 8.00
N VAL A 99 -26.00 -20.40 9.11
CA VAL A 99 -26.94 -20.00 10.17
C VAL A 99 -26.22 -19.30 11.33
N GLU A 100 -25.07 -19.83 11.75
CA GLU A 100 -24.28 -19.35 12.87
C GLU A 100 -22.83 -19.85 12.74
N GLY A 101 -21.86 -19.14 13.32
CA GLY A 101 -20.44 -19.49 13.26
C GLY A 101 -19.69 -18.77 12.14
N ASN A 102 -18.40 -19.07 12.02
CA ASN A 102 -17.48 -18.37 11.11
C ASN A 102 -16.92 -19.37 10.10
N THR A 103 -16.90 -19.01 8.82
CA THR A 103 -16.27 -19.81 7.77
C THR A 103 -14.75 -19.62 7.71
N GLU A 104 -14.20 -18.59 8.35
CA GLU A 104 -12.77 -18.31 8.36
C GLU A 104 -12.18 -18.32 9.78
N TRP A 105 -10.92 -18.72 9.92
CA TRP A 105 -10.11 -18.60 11.13
C TRP A 105 -8.66 -18.29 10.77
N CYS A 106 -8.00 -17.48 11.61
CA CYS A 106 -6.66 -16.96 11.40
C CYS A 106 -5.86 -16.97 12.71
N GLY A 107 -4.59 -17.35 12.68
CA GLY A 107 -3.67 -17.20 13.80
C GLY A 107 -2.47 -18.14 13.80
N ASP A 108 -1.59 -17.96 14.79
CA ASP A 108 -0.50 -18.88 15.06
C ASP A 108 -1.01 -20.18 15.69
N VAL A 109 -0.54 -21.32 15.17
CA VAL A 109 -0.83 -22.65 15.74
C VAL A 109 0.48 -23.34 16.10
N LYS A 110 0.60 -23.92 17.28
CA LYS A 110 1.78 -24.70 17.68
C LYS A 110 1.72 -26.14 17.20
N SER A 111 2.89 -26.77 17.11
CA SER A 111 3.00 -28.22 16.89
C SER A 111 2.12 -28.97 17.88
N ASP A 112 1.33 -29.93 17.40
CA ASP A 112 0.33 -30.71 18.15
C ASP A 112 -0.80 -29.90 18.84
N GLU A 113 -1.01 -28.61 18.48
CA GLU A 113 -2.13 -27.79 18.97
C GLU A 113 -3.39 -27.97 18.10
N GLU A 114 -4.55 -28.19 18.74
CA GLU A 114 -5.83 -28.34 18.04
C GLU A 114 -6.54 -26.99 17.85
N VAL A 115 -6.82 -26.62 16.61
CA VAL A 115 -7.67 -25.48 16.25
C VAL A 115 -8.95 -25.96 15.58
N GLN A 116 -10.09 -25.39 15.99
CA GLN A 116 -11.43 -25.78 15.54
C GLN A 116 -12.18 -24.60 14.93
N VAL A 117 -12.76 -24.83 13.74
CA VAL A 117 -13.67 -23.91 13.06
C VAL A 117 -15.07 -24.51 13.08
N ASP A 118 -15.99 -23.84 13.76
CA ASP A 118 -17.37 -24.27 13.99
C ASP A 118 -18.34 -23.47 13.13
N VAL A 119 -19.14 -24.17 12.31
CA VAL A 119 -20.26 -23.59 11.56
C VAL A 119 -21.55 -24.37 11.82
N VAL A 120 -22.67 -23.65 11.84
CA VAL A 120 -24.03 -24.19 11.81
C VAL A 120 -24.61 -23.85 10.45
N ILE A 121 -24.97 -24.87 9.68
CA ILE A 121 -25.50 -24.71 8.32
C ILE A 121 -26.95 -25.20 8.24
N GLN A 122 -27.72 -24.68 7.29
CA GLN A 122 -29.03 -25.17 6.92
C GLN A 122 -29.09 -25.41 5.42
N VAL A 123 -29.69 -26.53 5.02
CA VAL A 123 -29.80 -26.94 3.62
C VAL A 123 -31.27 -26.81 3.17
N PRO A 124 -31.65 -25.74 2.44
CA PRO A 124 -33.04 -25.47 2.08
C PRO A 124 -33.61 -26.40 0.99
N ILE A 125 -32.78 -26.89 0.07
CA ILE A 125 -33.17 -27.75 -1.07
C ILE A 125 -32.44 -29.11 -1.06
N LYS A 126 -32.89 -30.08 -1.86
CA LYS A 126 -32.22 -31.39 -1.94
C LYS A 126 -30.94 -31.29 -2.77
N ILE A 127 -29.79 -31.45 -2.11
CA ILE A 127 -28.46 -31.42 -2.74
C ILE A 127 -27.63 -32.65 -2.42
N ARG A 128 -26.58 -32.80 -3.25
CA ARG A 128 -25.35 -33.51 -2.96
C ARG A 128 -24.20 -32.56 -3.30
N GLY A 129 -23.43 -32.12 -2.31
CA GLY A 129 -22.37 -31.11 -2.48
C GLY A 129 -21.22 -31.34 -1.51
N ASN A 130 -20.09 -30.66 -1.71
CA ASN A 130 -18.93 -30.75 -0.82
C ASN A 130 -18.72 -29.43 -0.08
N ILE A 131 -18.58 -29.48 1.24
CA ILE A 131 -17.93 -28.40 1.99
C ILE A 131 -16.42 -28.60 1.82
N LYS A 132 -15.69 -27.57 1.39
CA LYS A 132 -14.22 -27.58 1.28
C LYS A 132 -13.64 -26.79 2.45
N ALA A 133 -12.67 -27.33 3.17
CA ALA A 133 -11.77 -26.54 4.02
C ALA A 133 -10.44 -26.38 3.28
N SER A 134 -9.97 -25.15 3.09
CA SER A 134 -8.58 -24.84 2.72
C SER A 134 -7.82 -24.45 3.97
N VAL A 135 -6.62 -25.00 4.14
CA VAL A 135 -5.67 -24.62 5.20
C VAL A 135 -4.40 -24.13 4.52
N GLU A 136 -3.95 -22.94 4.89
CA GLU A 136 -2.80 -22.27 4.30
C GLU A 136 -1.84 -21.78 5.39
N ARG A 137 -0.54 -21.87 5.11
CA ARG A 137 0.54 -21.33 5.95
C ARG A 137 1.69 -20.78 5.09
N PRO A 138 2.24 -19.60 5.41
CA PRO A 138 3.57 -19.19 4.95
C PRO A 138 4.68 -19.89 5.76
N ALA A 139 5.68 -20.44 5.08
CA ALA A 139 6.82 -21.12 5.69
C ALA A 139 8.10 -20.84 4.89
N ASN A 140 9.00 -20.00 5.42
CA ASN A 140 10.29 -19.66 4.82
C ASN A 140 10.18 -19.31 3.33
N GLU A 141 9.50 -18.20 3.01
CA GLU A 141 9.34 -17.66 1.64
C GLU A 141 8.50 -18.55 0.69
N VAL A 142 7.86 -19.61 1.21
CA VAL A 142 7.00 -20.55 0.46
C VAL A 142 5.61 -20.61 1.08
N LYS A 143 4.54 -20.54 0.27
CA LYS A 143 3.16 -20.82 0.73
C LYS A 143 2.86 -22.32 0.64
N ILE A 144 2.33 -22.89 1.72
CA ILE A 144 1.88 -24.28 1.81
C ILE A 144 0.36 -24.30 1.96
N ARG A 145 -0.36 -24.76 0.92
CA ARG A 145 -1.83 -24.86 0.90
C ARG A 145 -2.29 -26.32 0.81
N ARG A 146 -3.36 -26.67 1.53
CA ARG A 146 -3.96 -28.02 1.54
C ARG A 146 -5.49 -27.99 1.65
N SER A 147 -6.18 -28.87 0.91
CA SER A 147 -7.65 -28.94 0.88
C SER A 147 -8.23 -30.23 1.46
N TYR A 148 -9.32 -30.07 2.22
CA TYR A 148 -10.11 -31.14 2.84
C TYR A 148 -11.56 -31.02 2.39
N TYR A 149 -12.24 -32.14 2.21
CA TYR A 149 -13.62 -32.16 1.71
C TYR A 149 -14.53 -32.97 2.64
N TYR A 150 -15.74 -32.47 2.83
CA TYR A 150 -16.83 -33.14 3.53
C TYR A 150 -18.06 -33.17 2.63
N LEU A 151 -18.38 -34.37 2.13
CA LEU A 151 -19.56 -34.59 1.31
C LEU A 151 -20.81 -34.50 2.18
N ILE A 152 -21.70 -33.57 1.83
CA ILE A 152 -23.05 -33.46 2.39
C ILE A 152 -24.07 -33.97 1.36
N SER A 153 -24.90 -34.93 1.77
CA SER A 153 -26.05 -35.40 0.99
C SER A 153 -27.33 -35.32 1.81
N THR A 154 -28.41 -34.86 1.17
CA THR A 154 -29.78 -34.86 1.70
C THR A 154 -30.67 -35.88 0.97
N ILE A 155 -30.04 -36.81 0.26
CA ILE A 155 -30.67 -37.88 -0.52
C ILE A 155 -30.76 -39.14 0.36
N GLU A 156 -31.94 -39.78 0.40
CA GLU A 156 -32.13 -40.99 1.21
C GLU A 156 -31.22 -42.15 0.72
N GLY A 157 -30.27 -42.56 1.56
CA GLY A 157 -29.41 -43.72 1.34
C GLY A 157 -27.97 -43.43 0.91
N GLU A 158 -27.53 -42.17 0.91
CA GLU A 158 -26.11 -41.79 0.81
C GLU A 158 -25.59 -41.36 2.19
N ASP A 159 -24.42 -41.85 2.59
CA ASP A 159 -23.73 -41.42 3.82
C ASP A 159 -22.84 -40.19 3.56
N ASN A 160 -22.68 -39.33 4.58
CA ASN A 160 -21.72 -38.22 4.54
C ASN A 160 -20.30 -38.75 4.76
N VAL A 161 -19.32 -38.36 3.92
CA VAL A 161 -17.95 -38.92 3.91
C VAL A 161 -16.91 -37.80 3.83
N SER A 162 -15.78 -37.98 4.51
CA SER A 162 -14.63 -37.08 4.48
C SER A 162 -13.48 -37.67 3.65
N GLU A 163 -12.90 -36.86 2.76
CA GLU A 163 -11.66 -37.15 2.00
C GLU A 163 -10.73 -35.92 2.00
N SER A 164 -9.42 -36.12 1.80
CA SER A 164 -8.41 -35.05 1.66
C SER A 164 -7.71 -35.15 0.31
N ARG A 165 -7.38 -34.02 -0.34
CA ARG A 165 -6.65 -33.99 -1.62
C ARG A 165 -5.68 -32.79 -1.70
N GLU A 166 -4.59 -33.03 -2.43
CA GLU A 166 -3.65 -32.02 -2.95
C GLU A 166 -2.74 -31.29 -1.94
N ILE A 167 -1.55 -30.91 -2.42
CA ILE A 167 -0.55 -30.06 -1.75
C ILE A 167 0.00 -29.15 -2.84
N VAL A 168 -0.08 -27.83 -2.63
CA VAL A 168 0.56 -26.83 -3.50
C VAL A 168 1.64 -26.10 -2.70
N VAL A 169 2.77 -25.82 -3.36
CA VAL A 169 4.00 -25.25 -2.81
C VAL A 169 4.47 -24.15 -3.77
N GLU A 170 4.16 -22.90 -3.47
CA GLU A 170 4.53 -21.73 -4.29
C GLU A 170 5.96 -21.26 -3.94
N MET A 171 6.78 -20.93 -4.94
CA MET A 171 8.20 -20.58 -4.78
C MET A 171 8.43 -19.05 -4.85
N PRO A 172 9.51 -18.51 -4.25
CA PRO A 172 9.73 -17.06 -4.20
C PRO A 172 10.23 -16.44 -5.53
N LYS A 173 9.88 -15.16 -5.71
CA LYS A 173 10.31 -14.23 -6.76
C LYS A 173 11.83 -14.31 -7.04
N GLN A 174 12.20 -14.40 -8.32
CA GLN A 174 13.61 -14.44 -8.74
C GLN A 174 14.15 -13.05 -9.12
N ASP A 175 15.35 -12.69 -8.63
CA ASP A 175 16.02 -11.40 -8.95
C ASP A 175 16.50 -11.29 -10.40
N ASP A 176 16.90 -10.07 -10.82
CA ASP A 176 17.62 -9.82 -12.09
C ASP A 176 19.15 -9.92 -11.88
N PRO A 177 19.80 -11.01 -12.36
CA PRO A 177 21.24 -11.20 -12.18
C PRO A 177 22.10 -10.40 -13.17
N PHE A 178 21.53 -9.73 -14.18
CA PHE A 178 22.29 -8.98 -15.19
C PHE A 178 22.39 -7.48 -14.88
N LYS A 179 21.41 -6.91 -14.18
CA LYS A 179 21.31 -5.46 -13.86
C LYS A 179 21.51 -4.58 -15.10
N GLY A 180 20.80 -4.93 -16.17
CA GLY A 180 20.75 -4.12 -17.38
C GLY A 180 20.04 -2.78 -17.15
N SER A 181 20.46 -1.75 -17.89
CA SER A 181 19.80 -0.44 -17.88
C SER A 181 20.19 0.38 -19.11
N PHE A 182 19.27 1.20 -19.59
CA PHE A 182 19.57 2.21 -20.61
C PHE A 182 19.95 3.56 -19.97
N VAL A 183 20.85 4.27 -20.64
CA VAL A 183 21.35 5.59 -20.26
C VAL A 183 21.25 6.52 -21.47
N GLY A 184 20.31 7.46 -21.41
CA GLY A 184 20.03 8.46 -22.45
C GLY A 184 18.93 9.40 -21.95
N SER A 185 19.03 10.69 -22.27
CA SER A 185 18.12 11.73 -21.74
C SER A 185 17.66 12.74 -22.81
N GLN A 186 17.59 12.33 -24.07
CA GLN A 186 17.00 13.13 -25.13
C GLN A 186 16.01 12.28 -25.91
N THR A 187 14.73 12.67 -25.87
CA THR A 187 13.75 12.22 -26.85
C THR A 187 14.27 12.61 -28.24
N PRO A 188 14.48 11.65 -29.15
CA PRO A 188 15.07 11.95 -30.46
C PRO A 188 14.12 12.86 -31.25
N TYR A 189 14.67 13.96 -31.76
CA TYR A 189 13.94 14.79 -32.72
C TYR A 189 13.87 14.07 -34.07
N LEU A 190 12.75 14.22 -34.76
CA LEU A 190 12.54 13.65 -36.09
C LEU A 190 13.68 14.06 -37.05
N ASN A 191 14.28 13.07 -37.72
CA ASN A 191 15.47 13.21 -38.59
C ASN A 191 16.74 13.74 -37.90
N GLN A 192 16.90 13.54 -36.59
CA GLN A 192 18.12 13.88 -35.84
C GLN A 192 18.76 12.64 -35.20
N VAL A 193 20.04 12.39 -35.55
CA VAL A 193 20.85 11.33 -34.95
C VAL A 193 21.00 11.54 -33.44
N SER A 194 20.68 10.51 -32.66
CA SER A 194 20.68 10.51 -31.19
C SER A 194 21.42 9.27 -30.67
N GLN A 195 22.20 9.41 -29.59
CA GLN A 195 22.95 8.30 -28.98
C GLN A 195 22.19 7.75 -27.76
N ILE A 196 22.12 6.43 -27.68
CA ILE A 196 21.57 5.64 -26.57
C ILE A 196 22.67 4.68 -26.13
N THR A 197 22.91 4.59 -24.83
CA THR A 197 23.86 3.63 -24.25
C THR A 197 23.08 2.58 -23.44
N PHE A 198 23.34 1.30 -23.65
CA PHE A 198 22.85 0.23 -22.78
C PHE A 198 23.99 -0.34 -21.96
N SER A 199 23.77 -0.60 -20.68
CA SER A 199 24.80 -1.11 -19.76
C SER A 199 24.30 -2.29 -18.93
N VAL A 200 25.13 -3.32 -18.77
CA VAL A 200 24.87 -4.57 -18.02
C VAL A 200 25.97 -4.77 -16.99
N THR A 201 25.62 -5.12 -15.74
CA THR A 201 26.57 -5.31 -14.63
C THR A 201 26.18 -6.56 -13.84
N PRO A 202 26.66 -7.75 -14.23
CA PRO A 202 26.12 -9.00 -13.69
C PRO A 202 26.48 -9.21 -12.22
N GLU A 203 25.60 -9.88 -11.49
CA GLU A 203 25.79 -10.25 -10.08
C GLU A 203 26.77 -11.40 -9.87
N GLU A 204 27.10 -12.15 -10.92
CA GLU A 204 28.05 -13.26 -10.88
C GLU A 204 28.72 -13.49 -12.24
N ASP A 205 29.66 -14.43 -12.30
CA ASP A 205 30.44 -14.75 -13.48
C ASP A 205 29.61 -15.48 -14.55
N MET A 206 29.26 -14.78 -15.62
CA MET A 206 28.42 -15.30 -16.71
C MET A 206 29.24 -15.62 -17.96
N SER A 207 29.36 -16.89 -18.31
CA SER A 207 30.10 -17.34 -19.50
C SER A 207 29.22 -17.49 -20.74
N ASN A 208 29.77 -17.21 -21.92
CA ASN A 208 29.08 -17.32 -23.22
C ASN A 208 27.79 -16.48 -23.25
N SER A 209 27.86 -15.25 -22.76
CA SER A 209 26.76 -14.31 -22.77
C SER A 209 26.58 -13.65 -24.13
N THR A 210 25.37 -13.17 -24.39
CA THR A 210 24.99 -12.44 -25.60
C THR A 210 24.11 -11.25 -25.20
N ILE A 211 24.29 -10.09 -25.82
CA ILE A 211 23.37 -8.96 -25.72
C ILE A 211 22.88 -8.65 -27.13
N LYS A 212 21.57 -8.55 -27.31
CA LYS A 212 20.91 -8.21 -28.58
C LYS A 212 20.09 -6.94 -28.44
N PHE A 213 20.09 -6.13 -29.48
CA PHE A 213 19.25 -4.95 -29.58
C PHE A 213 18.20 -5.13 -30.67
N PHE A 214 16.96 -4.79 -30.32
CA PHE A 214 15.84 -4.79 -31.24
C PHE A 214 15.34 -3.35 -31.36
N LEU A 215 15.30 -2.85 -32.59
CA LEU A 215 14.87 -1.49 -32.92
C LEU A 215 13.45 -1.54 -33.53
N PRO A 216 12.58 -0.58 -33.18
CA PRO A 216 11.33 -0.32 -33.92
C PRO A 216 11.55 -0.22 -35.44
N PRO A 217 10.55 -0.57 -36.27
CA PRO A 217 10.64 -0.43 -37.74
C PRO A 217 11.03 0.98 -38.21
N ASP A 218 10.59 2.01 -37.48
CA ASP A 218 10.75 3.43 -37.82
C ASP A 218 12.01 4.08 -37.18
N VAL A 219 12.88 3.24 -36.58
CA VAL A 219 14.13 3.65 -35.92
C VAL A 219 15.33 3.00 -36.62
N GLU A 220 16.05 3.79 -37.42
CA GLU A 220 17.23 3.34 -38.15
C GLU A 220 18.48 3.37 -37.25
N LEU A 221 19.31 2.32 -37.31
CA LEU A 221 20.66 2.35 -36.75
C LEU A 221 21.62 3.13 -37.65
N VAL A 222 22.32 4.11 -37.08
CA VAL A 222 23.33 4.95 -37.75
C VAL A 222 24.75 4.45 -37.48
N GLU A 223 25.08 4.10 -36.24
CA GLU A 223 26.39 3.58 -35.81
C GLU A 223 26.24 2.75 -34.52
N GLY A 224 26.98 1.65 -34.40
CA GLY A 224 26.85 0.68 -33.30
C GLY A 224 26.68 -0.75 -33.81
N ASP A 225 26.65 -1.73 -32.90
CA ASP A 225 26.40 -3.15 -33.20
C ASP A 225 25.11 -3.61 -32.51
N LEU A 226 24.18 -4.26 -33.25
CA LEU A 226 22.93 -4.79 -32.68
C LEU A 226 23.11 -6.11 -31.91
N GLU A 227 24.31 -6.70 -31.91
CA GLU A 227 24.60 -7.94 -31.19
C GLU A 227 26.03 -7.93 -30.64
N TRP A 228 26.18 -8.28 -29.37
CA TRP A 228 27.44 -8.46 -28.68
C TRP A 228 27.54 -9.86 -28.11
N HIS A 229 28.72 -10.48 -28.16
CA HIS A 229 29.00 -11.76 -27.51
C HIS A 229 30.29 -11.70 -26.68
N GLY A 230 30.27 -12.34 -25.52
CA GLY A 230 31.45 -12.49 -24.67
C GLY A 230 31.12 -13.04 -23.29
N ASP A 231 32.13 -13.18 -22.43
CA ASP A 231 31.92 -13.48 -21.02
C ASP A 231 31.68 -12.16 -20.26
N LEU A 232 30.62 -12.09 -19.47
CA LEU A 232 30.41 -11.03 -18.48
C LEU A 232 31.00 -11.51 -17.13
N LYS A 233 31.52 -10.58 -16.33
CA LYS A 233 32.19 -10.89 -15.06
C LYS A 233 31.49 -10.21 -13.90
N GLU A 234 31.44 -10.87 -12.75
CA GLU A 234 30.86 -10.37 -11.51
C GLU A 234 31.29 -8.90 -11.27
N ASP A 235 30.32 -8.01 -11.04
CA ASP A 235 30.47 -6.55 -10.89
C ASP A 235 31.13 -5.80 -12.09
N GLN A 236 31.43 -6.46 -13.21
CA GLN A 236 32.05 -5.83 -14.39
C GLN A 236 31.00 -5.26 -15.34
N GLN A 237 30.77 -3.95 -15.24
CA GLN A 237 29.90 -3.25 -16.19
C GLN A 237 30.44 -3.33 -17.63
N LEU A 238 29.59 -3.79 -18.54
CA LEU A 238 29.72 -3.63 -19.99
C LEU A 238 28.76 -2.52 -20.43
N SER A 239 29.21 -1.62 -21.30
CA SER A 239 28.37 -0.59 -21.94
C SER A 239 28.50 -0.69 -23.46
N LEU A 240 27.37 -0.56 -24.15
CA LEU A 240 27.22 -0.66 -25.60
C LEU A 240 26.48 0.59 -26.10
N ASP A 241 27.06 1.28 -27.09
CA ASP A 241 26.52 2.51 -27.66
C ASP A 241 25.81 2.24 -29.00
N LEU A 242 24.63 2.82 -29.16
CA LEU A 242 23.85 2.85 -30.40
C LEU A 242 23.57 4.31 -30.77
N LEU A 243 23.96 4.73 -31.97
CA LEU A 243 23.48 5.96 -32.60
C LEU A 243 22.30 5.59 -33.49
N ILE A 244 21.14 6.19 -33.24
CA ILE A 244 19.90 5.94 -33.97
C ILE A 244 19.39 7.21 -34.67
N ASN A 245 18.55 7.04 -35.68
CA ASN A 245 17.81 8.11 -36.35
C ASN A 245 16.34 7.70 -36.45
N VAL A 246 15.42 8.63 -36.17
CA VAL A 246 13.97 8.37 -36.18
C VAL A 246 13.35 9.17 -37.33
N THR A 247 12.78 8.48 -38.31
CA THR A 247 12.38 9.06 -39.60
C THR A 247 10.89 9.40 -39.67
N GLU A 248 10.05 8.67 -38.95
CA GLU A 248 8.61 8.91 -38.81
C GLU A 248 8.22 9.12 -37.33
N LYS A 249 6.96 9.48 -37.05
CA LYS A 249 6.50 9.62 -35.66
C LYS A 249 6.35 8.24 -35.04
N VAL A 250 7.07 7.99 -33.96
CA VAL A 250 7.03 6.72 -33.22
C VAL A 250 6.83 6.98 -31.74
N GLU A 251 6.02 6.12 -31.11
CA GLU A 251 5.90 5.91 -29.67
C GLU A 251 6.06 4.40 -29.47
N GLN A 252 7.31 3.93 -29.30
CA GLN A 252 7.68 2.51 -29.15
C GLN A 252 8.98 2.38 -28.35
N ASN A 253 9.27 1.18 -27.83
CA ASN A 253 10.51 0.89 -27.10
C ASN A 253 11.63 0.38 -28.02
N ILE A 254 12.88 0.84 -27.78
CA ILE A 254 14.06 0.02 -28.11
C ILE A 254 14.22 -1.02 -27.00
N LYS A 255 14.48 -2.26 -27.39
CA LYS A 255 14.73 -3.36 -26.47
C LYS A 255 16.20 -3.79 -26.49
N ALA A 256 16.71 -4.16 -25.31
CA ALA A 256 17.94 -4.93 -25.17
C ALA A 256 17.65 -6.26 -24.45
N GLU A 257 17.99 -7.39 -25.08
CA GLU A 257 17.92 -8.72 -24.47
C GLU A 257 19.33 -9.16 -24.05
N ALA A 258 19.53 -9.44 -22.77
CA ALA A 258 20.74 -10.04 -22.23
C ALA A 258 20.51 -11.54 -21.95
N LEU A 259 21.38 -12.40 -22.49
CA LEU A 259 21.35 -13.85 -22.36
C LEU A 259 22.67 -14.36 -21.78
N ALA A 260 22.59 -15.33 -20.88
CA ALA A 260 23.74 -15.95 -20.22
C ALA A 260 23.44 -17.39 -19.79
N TYR A 261 24.47 -18.09 -19.30
CA TYR A 261 24.34 -19.36 -18.61
C TYR A 261 25.00 -19.32 -17.23
N ILE A 262 24.25 -19.70 -16.21
CA ILE A 262 24.70 -19.82 -14.81
C ILE A 262 24.44 -21.27 -14.37
N ASP A 263 25.47 -21.98 -13.94
CA ASP A 263 25.43 -23.42 -13.62
C ASP A 263 24.75 -24.33 -14.68
N GLY A 264 24.74 -23.88 -15.94
CA GLY A 264 24.11 -24.57 -17.07
C GLY A 264 22.62 -24.25 -17.28
N ILE A 265 22.02 -23.43 -16.42
CA ILE A 265 20.69 -22.84 -16.59
C ILE A 265 20.84 -21.61 -17.49
N ARG A 266 20.04 -21.56 -18.57
CA ARG A 266 19.96 -20.38 -19.45
C ARG A 266 19.14 -19.31 -18.73
N ILE A 267 19.70 -18.12 -18.55
CA ILE A 267 18.97 -16.95 -18.05
C ILE A 267 18.88 -15.92 -19.17
N VAL A 268 17.72 -15.29 -19.30
CA VAL A 268 17.43 -14.19 -20.22
C VAL A 268 16.75 -13.08 -19.44
N ARG A 269 17.09 -11.83 -19.74
CA ARG A 269 16.45 -10.62 -19.22
C ARG A 269 16.33 -9.59 -20.33
N SER A 270 15.21 -8.88 -20.34
CA SER A 270 14.91 -7.83 -21.30
C SER A 270 14.85 -6.47 -20.61
N TYR A 271 15.19 -5.44 -21.35
CA TYR A 271 15.25 -4.06 -20.90
C TYR A 271 14.71 -3.17 -22.01
N TYR A 272 14.03 -2.10 -21.64
CA TYR A 272 13.35 -1.21 -22.57
C TYR A 272 13.81 0.24 -22.43
N PHE A 273 13.81 0.95 -23.55
CA PHE A 273 14.03 2.39 -23.63
C PHE A 273 12.93 3.02 -24.48
N PRO A 274 12.00 3.77 -23.88
CA PRO A 274 10.90 4.38 -24.62
C PRO A 274 11.40 5.51 -25.52
N ILE A 275 10.92 5.51 -26.76
CA ILE A 275 11.14 6.55 -27.75
C ILE A 275 9.79 7.17 -28.10
N SER A 276 9.64 8.46 -27.80
CA SER A 276 8.55 9.30 -28.31
C SER A 276 9.10 10.53 -29.04
N THR A 277 8.59 10.79 -30.24
CA THR A 277 9.04 11.91 -31.08
C THR A 277 8.33 13.23 -30.79
N MET A 278 9.08 14.32 -30.61
CA MET A 278 8.54 15.68 -30.54
C MET A 278 8.47 16.33 -31.94
N ASP A 279 7.44 17.15 -32.19
CA ASP A 279 7.28 17.93 -33.44
C ASP A 279 8.50 18.83 -33.75
N GLU A 280 8.75 19.09 -35.04
CA GLU A 280 9.95 19.77 -35.57
C GLU A 280 10.42 20.98 -34.75
N ALA A 281 11.70 20.97 -34.36
CA ALA A 281 12.34 22.11 -33.71
C ALA A 281 12.46 23.31 -34.67
N ALA A 282 12.02 24.49 -34.20
CA ALA A 282 12.04 25.72 -34.99
C ALA A 282 13.46 26.11 -35.47
N PRO A 283 13.63 26.56 -36.72
CA PRO A 283 14.96 26.71 -37.34
C PRO A 283 15.75 27.89 -36.77
N SER A 284 16.93 27.61 -36.22
CA SER A 284 17.91 28.64 -35.85
C SER A 284 18.91 28.87 -36.99
N LEU A 285 18.84 30.05 -37.62
CA LEU A 285 19.87 30.56 -38.54
C LEU A 285 21.07 31.06 -37.69
N ILE A 286 22.35 30.95 -38.09
CA ILE A 286 23.01 31.65 -39.21
C ILE A 286 24.45 31.10 -39.43
N THR A 287 24.79 30.71 -40.68
CA THR A 287 26.15 30.63 -41.33
C THR A 287 27.27 29.72 -40.79
N GLU A 288 28.19 29.16 -41.59
CA GLU A 288 28.39 29.12 -43.06
C GLU A 288 29.06 27.78 -43.45
N PRO A 289 29.01 27.34 -44.74
CA PRO A 289 29.38 25.99 -45.12
C PRO A 289 30.90 25.78 -45.29
N LYS A 290 31.39 24.62 -44.85
CA LYS A 290 32.68 24.07 -45.28
C LYS A 290 32.56 22.60 -45.67
N GLU A 291 32.56 22.39 -46.98
CA GLU A 291 33.01 21.18 -47.69
C GLU A 291 32.70 19.84 -47.02
N THR A 292 31.50 19.32 -47.32
CA THR A 292 31.17 17.90 -47.16
C THR A 292 32.20 17.05 -47.91
N LEU A 293 33.08 16.36 -47.18
CA LEU A 293 33.92 15.31 -47.74
C LEU A 293 33.04 14.08 -47.97
N ILE A 294 32.50 13.95 -49.19
CA ILE A 294 31.72 12.79 -49.60
C ILE A 294 32.63 11.56 -49.58
N MET A 295 32.41 10.63 -48.64
CA MET A 295 32.78 9.23 -48.80
C MET A 295 31.55 8.43 -49.20
N GLN A 296 31.49 8.05 -50.48
CA GLN A 296 30.59 7.03 -50.98
C GLN A 296 31.15 5.64 -50.66
N THR A 297 30.35 4.77 -50.06
CA THR A 297 30.60 3.32 -50.00
C THR A 297 29.62 2.57 -50.92
N MET A 298 29.97 2.59 -52.20
CA MET A 298 29.69 1.55 -53.22
C MET A 298 28.35 0.78 -53.17
N ALA A 299 27.27 1.41 -53.62
CA ALA A 299 26.31 0.70 -54.49
C ALA A 299 26.91 0.66 -55.92
N LYS A 300 27.06 -0.53 -56.51
CA LYS A 300 27.66 -0.72 -57.84
C LYS A 300 26.60 -0.70 -58.94
N SER A 301 26.02 0.47 -59.23
CA SER A 301 25.24 0.70 -60.43
C SER A 301 26.09 1.40 -61.50
N ILE A 302 26.13 0.82 -62.71
CA ILE A 302 26.79 1.42 -63.88
C ILE A 302 25.71 2.04 -64.75
N SER A 303 25.81 3.34 -65.01
CA SER A 303 25.00 4.04 -66.01
C SER A 303 25.88 4.93 -66.89
N LEU A 304 25.65 4.90 -68.20
CA LEU A 304 26.51 5.53 -69.21
C LEU A 304 26.25 7.06 -69.33
N GLY A 305 27.33 7.83 -69.47
CA GLY A 305 27.26 9.30 -69.66
C GLY A 305 28.42 9.90 -70.47
N SER A 306 28.44 9.64 -71.80
CA SER A 306 29.14 10.42 -72.85
C SER A 306 30.62 10.87 -72.69
N GLN A 307 31.52 10.17 -73.40
CA GLN A 307 32.70 10.64 -74.16
C GLN A 307 33.58 11.80 -73.63
N PRO A 308 34.90 11.57 -73.60
CA PRO A 308 35.75 12.26 -74.58
C PRO A 308 36.60 11.31 -75.45
N SER A 309 36.97 11.78 -76.63
CA SER A 309 37.53 10.97 -77.71
C SER A 309 39.00 10.56 -77.52
N SER A 310 39.35 9.45 -78.17
CA SER A 310 40.71 9.04 -78.61
C SER A 310 41.72 8.50 -77.57
N VAL A 311 41.49 7.26 -77.12
CA VAL A 311 42.57 6.25 -77.08
C VAL A 311 42.02 4.96 -77.70
N SER A 312 42.73 4.40 -78.68
CA SER A 312 42.38 3.13 -79.32
C SER A 312 43.24 1.98 -78.79
N SER A 313 42.63 0.98 -78.15
CA SER A 313 43.05 -0.43 -78.23
C SER A 313 42.14 -1.33 -77.39
N ASN A 314 41.43 -2.22 -78.08
CA ASN A 314 40.86 -3.51 -77.63
C ASN A 314 40.78 -3.76 -76.11
N LEU A 315 39.56 -3.75 -75.57
CA LEU A 315 39.17 -4.64 -74.47
C LEU A 315 38.32 -5.76 -75.08
N GLU A 316 38.60 -7.00 -74.69
CA GLU A 316 37.83 -8.19 -75.07
C GLU A 316 36.54 -8.26 -74.23
N SER A 317 35.51 -8.94 -74.76
CA SER A 317 34.22 -9.12 -74.07
C SER A 317 34.39 -9.89 -72.75
N LEU A 318 33.59 -9.56 -71.74
CA LEU A 318 33.72 -10.16 -70.41
C LEU A 318 32.99 -11.50 -70.29
N GLY A 319 31.97 -11.75 -71.11
CA GLY A 319 31.19 -12.99 -71.13
C GLY A 319 30.25 -13.16 -69.93
N TYR A 320 29.72 -12.05 -69.39
CA TYR A 320 28.79 -12.06 -68.24
C TYR A 320 27.66 -11.02 -68.42
N ILE A 321 26.51 -11.35 -67.85
CA ILE A 321 25.32 -10.50 -67.75
C ILE A 321 24.91 -10.29 -66.29
N THR A 322 24.40 -9.09 -66.01
CA THR A 322 23.74 -8.74 -64.76
C THR A 322 22.26 -8.56 -65.03
N VAL A 323 21.42 -9.47 -64.55
CA VAL A 323 19.96 -9.42 -64.77
C VAL A 323 19.29 -8.79 -63.55
N ILE A 324 18.49 -7.74 -63.77
CA ILE A 324 17.79 -6.99 -62.71
C ILE A 324 16.33 -6.70 -63.11
N GLY A 325 15.48 -6.44 -62.12
CA GLY A 325 14.09 -6.02 -62.32
C GLY A 325 13.32 -6.03 -60.98
N LYS A 326 12.03 -5.69 -61.02
CA LYS A 326 11.18 -5.57 -59.82
C LYS A 326 9.80 -6.19 -60.06
N PHE A 327 9.28 -6.96 -59.12
CA PHE A 327 7.95 -7.55 -59.17
C PHE A 327 6.98 -6.89 -58.19
N TYR A 328 5.74 -6.68 -58.65
CA TYR A 328 4.61 -6.21 -57.84
C TYR A 328 3.42 -7.14 -57.98
N TYR A 329 2.55 -7.20 -56.97
CA TYR A 329 1.22 -7.80 -57.06
C TYR A 329 0.14 -6.72 -56.86
N VAL A 330 -1.11 -7.01 -57.27
CA VAL A 330 -2.25 -6.12 -56.97
C VAL A 330 -2.60 -6.28 -55.50
N ASN A 331 -2.47 -5.22 -54.70
CA ASN A 331 -2.79 -5.28 -53.27
C ASN A 331 -4.30 -5.21 -53.01
N GLU A 332 -4.71 -5.30 -51.75
CA GLU A 332 -6.12 -5.40 -51.36
C GLU A 332 -6.93 -4.12 -51.63
N ASP A 333 -6.31 -2.94 -51.57
CA ASP A 333 -6.90 -1.66 -52.03
C ASP A 333 -7.09 -1.57 -53.56
N GLY A 334 -6.57 -2.54 -54.32
CA GLY A 334 -6.50 -2.50 -55.78
C GLY A 334 -5.35 -1.65 -56.34
N GLY A 335 -4.42 -1.21 -55.48
CA GLY A 335 -3.12 -0.65 -55.84
C GLY A 335 -2.07 -1.72 -56.15
N TYR A 336 -0.79 -1.39 -55.97
CA TYR A 336 0.32 -2.32 -56.20
C TYR A 336 1.30 -2.31 -55.03
N SER A 337 1.62 -3.48 -54.50
CA SER A 337 2.66 -3.71 -53.49
C SER A 337 3.79 -4.57 -54.07
N PRO A 338 5.04 -4.41 -53.61
CA PRO A 338 6.17 -5.23 -54.08
C PRO A 338 5.99 -6.69 -53.65
N MET A 339 6.43 -7.65 -54.46
CA MET A 339 6.50 -9.06 -54.03
C MET A 339 7.74 -9.23 -53.13
N ARG A 340 7.61 -9.08 -51.81
CA ARG A 340 8.75 -9.07 -50.87
C ARG A 340 9.22 -10.49 -50.54
N HIS A 341 10.55 -10.71 -50.54
CA HIS A 341 11.18 -11.98 -50.13
C HIS A 341 10.58 -13.23 -50.78
N VAL A 342 10.19 -13.13 -52.06
CA VAL A 342 9.65 -14.25 -52.84
C VAL A 342 10.76 -14.93 -53.64
N TYR A 343 10.70 -16.26 -53.71
CA TYR A 343 11.65 -17.07 -54.47
C TYR A 343 11.49 -16.84 -55.97
N THR A 344 12.59 -16.47 -56.62
CA THR A 344 12.69 -16.25 -58.06
C THR A 344 13.72 -17.18 -58.67
N GLU A 345 13.61 -17.42 -59.98
CA GLU A 345 14.56 -18.24 -60.75
C GLU A 345 14.92 -17.56 -62.07
N LEU A 346 16.19 -17.56 -62.42
CA LEU A 346 16.67 -17.15 -63.74
C LEU A 346 16.83 -18.37 -64.65
N TRP A 347 16.29 -18.27 -65.86
CA TRP A 347 16.29 -19.32 -66.87
C TRP A 347 16.78 -18.77 -68.21
N ASP A 348 17.38 -19.65 -69.02
CA ASP A 348 17.72 -19.42 -70.42
C ASP A 348 16.75 -20.18 -71.33
N SER A 349 16.22 -19.57 -72.38
CA SER A 349 15.27 -20.24 -73.27
C SER A 349 15.96 -20.93 -74.43
N GLU A 350 15.89 -22.26 -74.46
CA GLU A 350 16.52 -23.05 -75.52
C GLU A 350 15.51 -23.61 -76.53
N ALA A 351 16.00 -24.03 -77.71
CA ALA A 351 15.25 -24.92 -78.60
C ALA A 351 15.07 -26.35 -78.03
N GLY A 352 15.76 -26.67 -76.93
CA GLY A 352 15.66 -27.89 -76.13
C GLY A 352 14.87 -27.67 -74.83
N PRO A 353 15.25 -28.30 -73.71
CA PRO A 353 14.81 -27.88 -72.38
C PRO A 353 15.60 -26.64 -71.94
N ASP A 354 14.90 -25.59 -71.52
CA ASP A 354 15.48 -24.36 -70.95
C ASP A 354 16.58 -24.63 -69.90
N GLU A 355 17.70 -23.89 -69.96
CA GLU A 355 18.77 -23.98 -68.96
C GLU A 355 18.37 -23.23 -67.67
N TYR A 356 18.58 -23.85 -66.52
CA TYR A 356 18.41 -23.21 -65.22
C TYR A 356 19.70 -22.51 -64.79
N LEU A 357 19.67 -21.18 -64.64
CA LEU A 357 20.86 -20.37 -64.37
C LEU A 357 21.06 -20.04 -62.88
N GLY A 358 19.99 -20.08 -62.07
CA GLY A 358 20.05 -19.90 -60.62
C GLY A 358 18.72 -19.50 -59.99
N TYR A 359 18.73 -19.32 -58.68
CA TYR A 359 17.64 -18.75 -57.90
C TYR A 359 18.16 -17.66 -56.96
N ASP A 360 17.29 -16.73 -56.61
CA ASP A 360 17.47 -15.80 -55.50
C ASP A 360 16.10 -15.36 -54.97
N TYR A 361 16.06 -14.68 -53.84
CA TYR A 361 14.86 -14.05 -53.31
C TYR A 361 14.81 -12.57 -53.69
N THR A 362 13.60 -12.02 -53.80
CA THR A 362 13.45 -10.56 -53.91
C THR A 362 13.75 -9.86 -52.58
N ASP A 363 14.15 -8.58 -52.63
CA ASP A 363 14.29 -7.75 -51.42
C ASP A 363 12.94 -7.20 -50.90
N ASP A 364 12.97 -6.37 -49.85
CA ASP A 364 11.78 -5.66 -49.31
C ASP A 364 11.11 -4.73 -50.32
N ASP A 365 11.84 -4.38 -51.37
CA ASP A 365 11.37 -3.57 -52.49
C ASP A 365 10.84 -4.46 -53.65
N GLY A 366 10.92 -5.79 -53.56
CA GLY A 366 10.53 -6.69 -54.64
C GLY A 366 11.51 -6.72 -55.82
N ASN A 367 12.73 -6.18 -55.68
CA ASN A 367 13.78 -6.25 -56.70
C ASN A 367 14.42 -7.64 -56.71
N PHE A 368 14.83 -8.13 -57.88
CA PHE A 368 15.72 -9.30 -58.00
C PHE A 368 17.04 -8.92 -58.68
N TYR A 369 18.09 -9.71 -58.40
CA TYR A 369 19.42 -9.52 -58.94
C TYR A 369 20.08 -10.86 -59.27
N TYR A 370 20.68 -10.97 -60.45
CA TYR A 370 21.49 -12.12 -60.84
C TYR A 370 22.76 -11.67 -61.57
N TYR A 371 23.85 -12.42 -61.38
CA TYR A 371 25.10 -12.22 -62.12
C TYR A 371 25.62 -13.56 -62.64
N VAL A 372 25.47 -13.80 -63.95
CA VAL A 372 25.74 -15.10 -64.60
C VAL A 372 26.56 -14.92 -65.87
N ASN A 373 27.18 -15.99 -66.36
CA ASN A 373 27.90 -15.96 -67.64
C ASN A 373 26.91 -15.74 -68.81
N ASN A 374 27.39 -15.17 -69.91
CA ASN A 374 26.62 -14.91 -71.13
C ASN A 374 27.02 -15.86 -72.28
N ASP A 375 27.26 -17.13 -71.94
CA ASP A 375 27.70 -18.17 -72.88
C ASP A 375 26.52 -19.08 -73.23
N ASP A 376 25.91 -18.81 -74.39
CA ASP A 376 24.81 -19.59 -75.00
C ASP A 376 25.35 -20.62 -76.03
N GLY A 377 26.58 -21.10 -75.81
CA GLY A 377 27.15 -22.21 -76.57
C GLY A 377 27.65 -21.87 -77.98
N TRP A 378 27.78 -22.90 -78.80
CA TRP A 378 28.66 -22.84 -79.98
C TRP A 378 27.98 -22.17 -81.19
N LEU A 379 28.31 -20.89 -81.41
CA LEU A 379 27.90 -19.99 -82.51
C LEU A 379 26.64 -19.11 -82.25
N GLN A 380 26.31 -18.78 -80.99
CA GLN A 380 25.22 -17.84 -80.64
C GLN A 380 25.76 -16.54 -80.01
N ASP A 381 24.97 -15.46 -80.06
CA ASP A 381 25.41 -14.07 -79.78
C ASP A 381 24.87 -13.51 -78.44
N GLY A 382 24.56 -14.38 -77.46
CA GLY A 382 24.13 -14.02 -76.10
C GLY A 382 22.95 -14.88 -75.62
N ARG A 383 22.67 -14.90 -74.31
CA ARG A 383 21.60 -15.75 -73.72
C ARG A 383 20.18 -15.23 -74.02
N ASP A 384 19.20 -16.13 -73.96
CA ASP A 384 17.75 -15.89 -74.13
C ASP A 384 17.02 -15.85 -72.76
N VAL A 385 17.42 -14.91 -71.90
CA VAL A 385 17.05 -14.94 -70.47
C VAL A 385 15.59 -14.57 -70.17
N TYR A 386 15.03 -15.23 -69.15
CA TYR A 386 13.75 -14.89 -68.52
C TYR A 386 13.71 -15.27 -67.03
N VAL A 387 12.81 -14.66 -66.25
CA VAL A 387 12.71 -14.88 -64.80
C VAL A 387 11.34 -15.50 -64.44
N LYS A 388 11.33 -16.41 -63.47
CA LYS A 388 10.12 -16.95 -62.82
C LYS A 388 10.06 -16.42 -61.40
N ALA A 389 8.89 -15.97 -60.93
CA ALA A 389 8.64 -15.64 -59.53
C ALA A 389 7.56 -16.59 -58.98
N TRP A 390 7.81 -17.23 -57.84
CA TRP A 390 6.94 -18.24 -57.25
C TRP A 390 6.28 -17.76 -55.94
N ALA A 391 5.02 -18.11 -55.70
CA ALA A 391 4.29 -17.75 -54.47
C ALA A 391 4.80 -18.56 -53.27
N TYR A 392 5.97 -18.16 -52.79
CA TYR A 392 6.86 -18.91 -51.92
C TYR A 392 7.89 -17.95 -51.32
N SER A 393 7.95 -17.87 -50.00
CA SER A 393 8.98 -17.15 -49.23
C SER A 393 9.67 -18.13 -48.27
N ASN A 394 10.44 -17.65 -47.28
CA ASN A 394 10.86 -18.51 -46.17
C ASN A 394 9.71 -18.77 -45.17
N ALA A 395 8.83 -17.77 -44.96
CA ALA A 395 7.67 -17.89 -44.08
C ALA A 395 6.59 -18.85 -44.61
N THR A 396 6.30 -18.81 -45.92
CA THR A 396 5.14 -19.49 -46.51
C THR A 396 5.38 -20.09 -47.90
N LYS A 397 4.50 -21.02 -48.30
CA LYS A 397 4.32 -21.49 -49.69
C LYS A 397 2.84 -21.58 -50.00
N THR A 398 2.39 -20.89 -51.04
CA THR A 398 1.00 -20.93 -51.49
C THR A 398 0.83 -21.88 -52.68
N THR A 399 -0.16 -22.77 -52.60
CA THR A 399 -0.55 -23.69 -53.68
C THR A 399 -2.05 -23.73 -53.87
N THR A 400 -2.49 -24.27 -55.00
CA THR A 400 -3.85 -24.81 -55.14
C THR A 400 -4.11 -25.91 -54.09
N ASP A 401 -5.38 -26.27 -53.90
CA ASP A 401 -5.77 -27.42 -53.05
C ASP A 401 -5.17 -28.77 -53.52
N GLY A 402 -4.76 -28.85 -54.80
CA GLY A 402 -4.03 -29.98 -55.40
C GLY A 402 -2.51 -29.80 -55.44
N ASP A 403 -1.96 -28.99 -54.52
CA ASP A 403 -0.52 -28.74 -54.29
C ASP A 403 0.27 -28.14 -55.48
N ALA A 404 -0.40 -27.59 -56.49
CA ALA A 404 0.25 -26.89 -57.60
C ALA A 404 0.63 -25.45 -57.20
N GLN A 405 1.88 -25.06 -57.41
CA GLN A 405 2.38 -23.72 -57.06
C GLN A 405 1.96 -22.64 -58.08
N TYR A 406 1.76 -21.43 -57.58
CA TYR A 406 1.57 -20.24 -58.40
C TYR A 406 2.91 -19.67 -58.85
N VAL A 407 3.01 -19.31 -60.12
CA VAL A 407 4.20 -18.75 -60.75
C VAL A 407 3.83 -17.66 -61.75
N VAL A 408 4.60 -16.57 -61.74
CA VAL A 408 4.61 -15.52 -62.77
C VAL A 408 5.89 -15.66 -63.57
N VAL A 409 5.81 -15.51 -64.89
CA VAL A 409 6.95 -15.65 -65.80
C VAL A 409 7.10 -14.38 -66.62
N THR A 410 8.31 -13.85 -66.74
CA THR A 410 8.59 -12.66 -67.57
C THR A 410 8.52 -12.99 -69.06
N SER A 411 8.42 -11.97 -69.92
CA SER A 411 8.75 -12.12 -71.33
C SER A 411 10.23 -12.49 -71.49
N ILE A 412 10.56 -13.42 -72.39
CA ILE A 412 11.95 -13.72 -72.77
C ILE A 412 12.60 -12.50 -73.41
N LYS A 413 13.87 -12.27 -73.10
CA LYS A 413 14.75 -11.33 -73.80
C LYS A 413 15.82 -12.11 -74.53
N SER A 414 15.71 -12.17 -75.85
CA SER A 414 16.65 -12.93 -76.68
C SER A 414 17.95 -12.21 -77.00
N ASP A 415 19.01 -12.97 -77.29
CA ASP A 415 20.34 -12.55 -77.71
C ASP A 415 20.90 -11.39 -76.84
N VAL A 416 20.92 -11.54 -75.50
CA VAL A 416 21.30 -10.41 -74.64
C VAL A 416 22.80 -10.10 -74.69
N PRO A 417 23.20 -8.82 -74.84
CA PRO A 417 24.61 -8.44 -74.86
C PRO A 417 25.22 -8.43 -73.45
N ASP A 418 26.55 -8.65 -73.37
CA ASP A 418 27.33 -8.49 -72.15
C ASP A 418 27.02 -7.16 -71.43
N GLY A 419 26.72 -7.22 -70.13
CA GLY A 419 26.38 -6.07 -69.30
C GLY A 419 25.02 -6.21 -68.59
N THR A 420 24.35 -5.09 -68.33
CA THR A 420 23.11 -5.06 -67.55
C THR A 420 21.87 -5.31 -68.42
N VAL A 421 21.06 -6.29 -68.02
CA VAL A 421 19.77 -6.64 -68.62
C VAL A 421 18.66 -6.28 -67.63
N ASP A 422 18.05 -5.11 -67.81
CA ASP A 422 17.02 -4.57 -66.91
C ASP A 422 15.60 -4.86 -67.40
N PHE A 423 14.87 -5.72 -66.67
CA PHE A 423 13.48 -6.10 -66.93
C PHE A 423 12.46 -5.01 -66.51
N GLY A 424 12.88 -4.01 -65.73
CA GLY A 424 12.01 -2.96 -65.20
C GLY A 424 11.00 -3.49 -64.17
N SER A 425 9.95 -2.70 -63.94
CA SER A 425 8.85 -3.04 -63.04
C SER A 425 7.77 -3.88 -63.73
N MET A 426 7.40 -5.00 -63.11
CA MET A 426 6.40 -5.94 -63.61
C MET A 426 5.19 -6.01 -62.68
N TYR A 427 4.00 -5.96 -63.28
CA TYR A 427 2.71 -5.87 -62.60
C TYR A 427 1.78 -7.04 -63.02
N PRO A 428 2.10 -8.30 -62.68
CA PRO A 428 1.18 -9.42 -62.86
C PRO A 428 -0.15 -9.18 -62.13
N THR A 429 -1.24 -9.37 -62.88
CA THR A 429 -2.62 -9.28 -62.37
C THR A 429 -3.27 -10.64 -62.13
N SER A 430 -2.53 -11.72 -62.36
CA SER A 430 -2.99 -13.10 -62.14
C SER A 430 -2.53 -13.60 -60.78
N TYR A 431 -3.44 -14.22 -60.03
CA TYR A 431 -3.17 -14.84 -58.73
C TYR A 431 -2.73 -13.87 -57.62
N SER A 432 -3.11 -12.59 -57.69
CA SER A 432 -2.73 -11.56 -56.71
C SER A 432 -3.05 -11.93 -55.25
N GLU A 433 -4.16 -12.64 -55.00
CA GLU A 433 -4.51 -13.17 -53.66
C GLU A 433 -3.46 -14.16 -53.14
N ALA A 434 -2.87 -15.03 -53.99
CA ALA A 434 -1.81 -15.93 -53.57
C ALA A 434 -0.55 -15.19 -53.10
N TRP A 435 -0.32 -13.99 -53.65
CA TRP A 435 0.80 -13.11 -53.29
C TRP A 435 0.50 -12.28 -52.06
N GLN A 436 -0.73 -11.74 -51.91
CA GLN A 436 -1.22 -11.10 -50.69
C GLN A 436 -1.02 -12.03 -49.48
N ALA A 437 -1.38 -13.32 -49.61
CA ALA A 437 -1.22 -14.31 -48.55
C ALA A 437 0.25 -14.64 -48.21
N VAL A 438 1.16 -14.60 -49.20
CA VAL A 438 2.60 -14.80 -48.95
C VAL A 438 3.21 -13.59 -48.25
N ASP A 439 2.81 -12.39 -48.65
CA ASP A 439 3.36 -11.12 -48.18
C ASP A 439 2.86 -10.74 -46.78
N ALA A 440 1.57 -10.97 -46.47
CA ALA A 440 1.02 -10.80 -45.13
C ALA A 440 1.68 -11.75 -44.11
N ALA A 441 1.72 -13.05 -44.41
CA ALA A 441 2.41 -14.01 -43.55
C ALA A 441 3.94 -13.79 -43.48
N TRP A 442 4.53 -13.08 -44.44
CA TRP A 442 5.91 -12.62 -44.34
C TRP A 442 6.06 -11.46 -43.35
N SER A 443 5.14 -10.49 -43.32
CA SER A 443 5.13 -9.39 -42.34
C SER A 443 5.20 -9.92 -40.91
N GLU A 444 4.36 -10.87 -40.52
CA GLU A 444 4.37 -11.43 -39.17
C GLU A 444 5.62 -12.26 -38.88
N TYR A 445 6.03 -13.14 -39.81
CA TYR A 445 7.26 -13.93 -39.66
C TYR A 445 8.48 -13.04 -39.43
N ILE A 446 8.62 -11.94 -40.17
CA ILE A 446 9.75 -11.03 -39.99
C ILE A 446 9.58 -10.12 -38.77
N TRP A 447 8.34 -9.78 -38.40
CA TRP A 447 8.04 -9.03 -37.17
C TRP A 447 8.43 -9.83 -35.92
N ILE A 448 7.98 -11.08 -35.76
CA ILE A 448 8.36 -11.93 -34.61
C ILE A 448 9.88 -12.11 -34.54
N ASN A 449 10.53 -12.35 -35.68
CA ASN A 449 11.99 -12.46 -35.75
C ASN A 449 12.69 -11.14 -35.35
N ARG A 450 12.08 -9.97 -35.62
CA ARG A 450 12.59 -8.65 -35.19
C ARG A 450 12.30 -8.35 -33.72
N GLN A 451 11.31 -8.96 -33.07
CA GLN A 451 11.05 -8.75 -31.64
C GLN A 451 11.86 -9.69 -30.73
N VAL A 452 11.98 -10.97 -31.12
CA VAL A 452 12.49 -12.05 -30.25
C VAL A 452 13.51 -12.98 -30.92
N GLY A 453 13.95 -12.67 -32.15
CA GLY A 453 14.89 -13.50 -32.90
C GLY A 453 14.39 -14.92 -33.19
N TRP A 454 13.09 -15.17 -33.04
CA TRP A 454 12.47 -16.46 -33.27
C TRP A 454 11.98 -16.57 -34.72
N THR A 455 12.20 -17.73 -35.32
CA THR A 455 11.74 -18.07 -36.67
C THR A 455 11.17 -19.47 -36.66
N ARG A 456 10.26 -19.74 -37.60
CA ARG A 456 9.58 -21.02 -37.71
C ARG A 456 9.78 -21.72 -39.06
N SER A 457 9.44 -23.00 -39.10
CA SER A 457 9.33 -23.78 -40.34
C SER A 457 8.22 -23.22 -41.24
N ARG A 458 8.38 -23.38 -42.56
CA ARG A 458 7.48 -22.77 -43.56
C ARG A 458 6.04 -23.29 -43.45
N VAL A 459 5.08 -22.38 -43.34
CA VAL A 459 3.63 -22.70 -43.38
C VAL A 459 3.16 -22.95 -44.82
N HIS A 460 2.32 -23.97 -45.00
CA HIS A 460 1.67 -24.27 -46.28
C HIS A 460 0.32 -23.56 -46.35
N ILE A 461 0.16 -22.64 -47.32
CA ILE A 461 -1.13 -21.98 -47.62
C ILE A 461 -1.79 -22.68 -48.81
N LYS A 462 -3.07 -23.02 -48.67
CA LYS A 462 -3.91 -23.57 -49.73
C LYS A 462 -4.93 -22.53 -50.16
N TRP A 463 -4.73 -21.95 -51.33
CA TRP A 463 -5.63 -20.99 -51.96
C TRP A 463 -5.90 -21.37 -53.42
N PRO A 464 -7.14 -21.24 -53.93
CA PRO A 464 -8.37 -21.16 -53.16
C PRO A 464 -8.72 -22.53 -52.54
N SER A 465 -8.99 -22.60 -51.24
CA SER A 465 -9.48 -23.79 -50.53
C SER A 465 -10.40 -23.41 -49.37
N GLY A 466 -11.38 -24.26 -49.06
CA GLY A 466 -12.36 -24.00 -48.00
C GLY A 466 -13.48 -23.03 -48.38
N THR A 467 -14.24 -22.58 -47.37
CA THR A 467 -15.36 -21.62 -47.48
C THR A 467 -15.22 -20.42 -46.54
N TRP A 468 -14.27 -20.51 -45.61
CA TRP A 468 -13.81 -19.46 -44.69
C TRP A 468 -12.30 -19.69 -44.50
N PRO A 469 -11.49 -18.65 -44.23
CA PRO A 469 -10.15 -18.82 -43.69
C PRO A 469 -10.17 -19.83 -42.54
N THR A 470 -9.19 -20.75 -42.52
CA THR A 470 -8.99 -21.67 -41.38
C THR A 470 -7.57 -22.20 -41.33
N TYR A 471 -6.94 -22.17 -40.15
CA TYR A 471 -5.80 -23.00 -39.83
C TYR A 471 -6.24 -24.46 -39.61
N SER A 472 -5.34 -25.40 -39.87
CA SER A 472 -5.67 -26.84 -39.82
C SER A 472 -4.42 -27.68 -39.66
N TRP A 473 -4.49 -28.71 -38.81
CA TRP A 473 -3.43 -29.69 -38.65
C TRP A 473 -3.97 -31.12 -38.51
N THR A 474 -3.08 -32.08 -38.68
CA THR A 474 -3.32 -33.51 -38.41
C THR A 474 -2.22 -34.04 -37.50
N TYR A 475 -2.58 -34.81 -36.48
CA TYR A 475 -1.64 -35.34 -35.50
C TYR A 475 -1.80 -36.84 -35.27
N ASN A 476 -0.75 -37.47 -34.72
CA ASN A 476 -0.76 -38.87 -34.33
C ASN A 476 -1.43 -39.03 -32.95
N THR A 477 -2.60 -39.68 -32.90
CA THR A 477 -3.40 -39.85 -31.67
C THR A 477 -2.77 -40.75 -30.60
N GLY A 478 -1.58 -41.31 -30.84
CA GLY A 478 -0.80 -42.05 -29.84
C GLY A 478 0.41 -41.29 -29.28
N THR A 479 0.85 -40.20 -29.92
CA THR A 479 2.06 -39.43 -29.51
C THR A 479 1.83 -37.91 -29.44
N GLY A 480 0.70 -37.42 -29.97
CA GLY A 480 0.38 -36.00 -30.12
C GLY A 480 1.16 -35.28 -31.24
N GLU A 481 2.19 -35.93 -31.80
CA GLU A 481 3.05 -35.38 -32.86
C GLU A 481 2.23 -34.88 -34.06
N ILE A 482 2.41 -33.61 -34.43
CA ILE A 482 1.75 -33.02 -35.59
C ILE A 482 2.46 -33.50 -36.86
N THR A 483 1.70 -34.16 -37.73
CA THR A 483 2.17 -34.83 -38.96
C THR A 483 1.91 -34.03 -40.23
N GLY A 484 1.15 -32.93 -40.13
CA GLY A 484 0.89 -31.98 -41.21
C GLY A 484 0.12 -30.78 -40.68
N GLN A 485 0.40 -29.59 -41.22
CA GLN A 485 -0.24 -28.32 -40.84
C GLN A 485 -0.35 -27.43 -42.09
N TRP A 486 -1.46 -26.72 -42.24
CA TRP A 486 -1.72 -25.81 -43.38
C TRP A 486 -2.81 -24.79 -43.05
N MET A 487 -2.72 -23.62 -43.67
CA MET A 487 -3.76 -22.61 -43.72
C MET A 487 -4.61 -22.81 -44.99
N LYS A 488 -5.94 -22.69 -44.89
CA LYS A 488 -6.83 -22.61 -46.06
C LYS A 488 -7.32 -21.18 -46.22
N LEU A 489 -7.23 -20.65 -47.43
CA LEU A 489 -7.84 -19.35 -47.78
C LEU A 489 -8.79 -19.57 -48.96
N PRO A 490 -10.08 -19.20 -48.85
CA PRO A 490 -11.01 -19.29 -49.97
C PRO A 490 -10.69 -18.22 -51.03
N ASP A 491 -11.30 -18.34 -52.21
CA ASP A 491 -11.35 -17.24 -53.17
C ASP A 491 -12.08 -16.03 -52.53
N LYS A 492 -11.57 -14.79 -52.66
CA LYS A 492 -12.18 -13.62 -52.01
C LYS A 492 -13.64 -13.35 -52.43
N SER A 493 -14.13 -13.94 -53.52
CA SER A 493 -15.55 -13.91 -53.90
C SER A 493 -16.45 -14.88 -53.12
N THR A 494 -15.86 -15.82 -52.37
CA THR A 494 -16.55 -16.78 -51.49
C THR A 494 -16.63 -16.26 -50.05
N ALA A 495 -15.51 -15.74 -49.53
CA ALA A 495 -15.44 -15.04 -48.25
C ALA A 495 -14.39 -13.94 -48.34
N GLY A 496 -14.70 -12.74 -47.83
CA GLY A 496 -13.73 -11.66 -47.74
C GLY A 496 -12.68 -11.98 -46.67
N TRP A 497 -11.41 -11.72 -47.00
CA TRP A 497 -10.27 -11.78 -46.11
C TRP A 497 -9.21 -10.79 -46.62
N ASP A 498 -8.28 -10.42 -45.77
CA ASP A 498 -7.23 -9.40 -45.92
C ASP A 498 -5.94 -9.84 -45.22
N HIS A 499 -4.95 -8.96 -45.08
CA HIS A 499 -3.72 -9.26 -44.34
C HIS A 499 -3.98 -9.59 -42.86
N VAL A 500 -4.85 -8.83 -42.17
CA VAL A 500 -5.27 -9.07 -40.78
C VAL A 500 -5.79 -10.50 -40.59
N THR A 501 -6.67 -10.94 -41.48
CA THR A 501 -7.18 -12.32 -41.47
C THR A 501 -6.07 -13.37 -41.65
N VAL A 502 -5.02 -13.06 -42.42
CA VAL A 502 -3.87 -13.96 -42.58
C VAL A 502 -2.98 -13.94 -41.33
N HIS A 503 -2.92 -12.84 -40.60
CA HIS A 503 -2.20 -12.73 -39.33
C HIS A 503 -2.80 -13.60 -38.24
N HIS A 504 -4.12 -13.52 -38.00
CA HIS A 504 -4.81 -14.43 -37.09
C HIS A 504 -4.48 -15.91 -37.39
N GLU A 505 -4.63 -16.30 -38.66
CA GLU A 505 -4.41 -17.68 -39.10
C GLU A 505 -2.93 -18.11 -39.09
N TYR A 506 -1.99 -17.17 -39.10
CA TYR A 506 -0.56 -17.44 -38.93
C TYR A 506 -0.16 -17.44 -37.44
N GLY A 507 -0.84 -16.69 -36.58
CA GLY A 507 -0.69 -16.70 -35.12
C GLY A 507 -0.97 -18.09 -34.51
N HIS A 508 -2.06 -18.75 -34.95
CA HIS A 508 -2.32 -20.18 -34.66
C HIS A 508 -1.14 -21.08 -35.02
N ALA A 509 -0.58 -20.82 -36.19
CA ALA A 509 0.56 -21.54 -36.71
C ALA A 509 1.79 -21.31 -35.81
N VAL A 510 2.04 -20.07 -35.38
CA VAL A 510 3.14 -19.65 -34.50
C VAL A 510 3.06 -20.36 -33.16
N MET A 511 1.89 -20.36 -32.49
CA MET A 511 1.68 -21.08 -31.23
C MET A 511 2.03 -22.57 -31.37
N ILE A 512 1.54 -23.23 -32.43
CA ILE A 512 1.80 -24.66 -32.66
C ILE A 512 3.30 -24.99 -32.70
N GLU A 513 4.13 -24.15 -33.33
CA GLU A 513 5.57 -24.41 -33.41
C GLU A 513 6.31 -24.01 -32.12
N ALA A 514 5.92 -22.90 -31.47
CA ALA A 514 6.43 -22.49 -30.15
C ALA A 514 6.15 -23.57 -29.08
N TYR A 515 4.95 -24.15 -29.10
CA TYR A 515 4.53 -25.22 -28.20
C TYR A 515 5.13 -26.59 -28.61
N GLY A 516 6.13 -26.62 -29.50
CA GLY A 516 6.92 -27.81 -29.81
C GLY A 516 6.29 -28.77 -30.83
N THR A 517 5.33 -28.31 -31.64
CA THR A 517 4.72 -29.08 -32.74
C THR A 517 4.06 -30.39 -32.27
N ASN A 518 3.43 -30.36 -31.09
CA ASN A 518 2.72 -31.49 -30.49
C ASN A 518 1.35 -31.04 -29.97
N HIS A 519 0.28 -31.73 -30.40
CA HIS A 519 -1.09 -31.42 -29.99
C HIS A 519 -1.33 -31.54 -28.48
N TYR A 520 -0.62 -32.41 -27.77
CA TYR A 520 -0.76 -32.55 -26.30
C TYR A 520 -0.05 -31.44 -25.51
N ASN A 521 0.69 -30.56 -26.18
CA ASN A 521 1.25 -29.38 -25.56
C ASN A 521 0.32 -28.16 -25.72
N LEU A 522 -0.66 -28.20 -26.64
CA LEU A 522 -1.64 -27.13 -26.84
C LEU A 522 -2.64 -27.09 -25.67
N PRO A 523 -3.26 -25.92 -25.41
CA PRO A 523 -4.33 -25.80 -24.42
C PRO A 523 -5.47 -26.80 -24.67
N SER A 524 -6.08 -27.29 -23.58
CA SER A 524 -7.12 -28.31 -23.65
C SER A 524 -8.49 -27.69 -23.98
N SER A 525 -8.75 -27.43 -25.26
CA SER A 525 -9.99 -26.79 -25.69
C SER A 525 -11.17 -27.75 -25.93
N GLY A 526 -12.38 -27.22 -25.81
CA GLY A 526 -13.61 -27.78 -26.38
C GLY A 526 -13.60 -27.81 -27.92
N SER A 527 -14.73 -28.18 -28.51
CA SER A 527 -14.92 -28.19 -29.97
C SER A 527 -16.16 -27.41 -30.35
N TYR A 528 -15.93 -26.20 -30.87
CA TYR A 528 -16.95 -25.23 -31.23
C TYR A 528 -17.04 -25.14 -32.76
N PRO A 529 -18.23 -25.27 -33.39
CA PRO A 529 -18.37 -25.26 -34.84
C PRO A 529 -18.35 -23.84 -35.46
N SER A 530 -18.37 -22.80 -34.62
CA SER A 530 -18.28 -21.38 -34.93
C SER A 530 -18.12 -20.60 -33.62
N HIS A 531 -17.25 -19.61 -33.60
CA HIS A 531 -16.94 -18.74 -32.46
C HIS A 531 -16.98 -17.24 -32.85
N TRP A 532 -16.83 -16.37 -31.86
CA TRP A 532 -16.75 -14.91 -31.99
C TRP A 532 -15.98 -14.37 -30.79
N VAL A 533 -15.27 -13.24 -30.95
CA VAL A 533 -14.42 -12.58 -29.94
C VAL A 533 -14.99 -12.45 -28.52
N TYR A 534 -16.31 -12.47 -28.35
CA TYR A 534 -17.03 -12.34 -27.07
C TYR A 534 -17.77 -13.61 -26.62
N MET A 535 -17.43 -14.77 -27.16
CA MET A 535 -18.10 -16.04 -26.85
C MET A 535 -17.53 -16.70 -25.59
N GLU A 536 -18.39 -16.96 -24.61
CA GLU A 536 -18.13 -17.87 -23.49
C GLU A 536 -17.78 -19.26 -24.03
N SER A 537 -16.57 -19.74 -23.75
CA SER A 537 -16.02 -20.96 -24.32
C SER A 537 -15.45 -21.89 -23.24
N ASP A 538 -14.13 -21.97 -23.14
CA ASP A 538 -13.34 -22.53 -22.05
C ASP A 538 -11.93 -21.90 -22.07
N GLU A 539 -11.21 -21.95 -20.95
CA GLU A 539 -9.88 -21.32 -20.80
C GLU A 539 -8.91 -21.69 -21.94
N GLY A 540 -8.97 -22.94 -22.40
CA GLY A 540 -8.09 -23.45 -23.44
C GLY A 540 -8.45 -22.94 -24.83
N PHE A 541 -9.74 -22.85 -25.15
CA PHE A 541 -10.21 -22.25 -26.40
C PHE A 541 -9.90 -20.74 -26.43
N ALA A 542 -10.20 -20.04 -25.33
CA ALA A 542 -9.89 -18.62 -25.17
C ALA A 542 -8.39 -18.33 -25.33
N THR A 543 -7.52 -19.18 -24.80
CA THR A 543 -6.07 -19.07 -24.96
C THR A 543 -5.60 -19.27 -26.42
N ILE A 544 -6.19 -20.25 -27.14
CA ILE A 544 -5.79 -20.56 -28.52
C ILE A 544 -6.22 -19.45 -29.49
N GLU A 545 -7.50 -19.07 -29.46
CA GLU A 545 -8.04 -18.07 -30.37
C GLU A 545 -7.62 -16.66 -29.94
N GLY A 546 -7.61 -16.36 -28.63
CA GLY A 546 -7.17 -15.07 -28.10
C GLY A 546 -5.70 -14.76 -28.39
N TRP A 547 -4.82 -15.77 -28.45
CA TRP A 547 -3.46 -15.58 -28.96
C TRP A 547 -3.45 -15.14 -30.43
N ALA A 548 -4.28 -15.74 -31.29
CA ALA A 548 -4.37 -15.35 -32.69
C ALA A 548 -4.98 -13.95 -32.88
N GLU A 549 -5.99 -13.60 -32.08
CA GLU A 549 -6.63 -12.28 -32.07
C GLU A 549 -5.71 -11.19 -31.51
N PHE A 550 -4.80 -11.51 -30.57
CA PHE A 550 -3.70 -10.62 -30.17
C PHE A 550 -2.68 -10.45 -31.31
N MET A 551 -2.26 -11.56 -31.95
CA MET A 551 -1.27 -11.54 -33.03
C MET A 551 -1.70 -10.72 -34.25
N GLN A 552 -2.98 -10.70 -34.62
CA GLN A 552 -3.45 -9.86 -35.75
C GLN A 552 -3.42 -8.36 -35.44
N CYS A 553 -3.50 -7.95 -34.18
CA CYS A 553 -3.38 -6.54 -33.78
C CYS A 553 -1.92 -6.14 -33.61
N VAL A 554 -1.11 -6.97 -32.96
CA VAL A 554 0.27 -6.64 -32.53
C VAL A 554 1.24 -6.48 -33.70
N VAL A 555 1.03 -7.19 -34.81
CA VAL A 555 1.92 -7.17 -35.98
C VAL A 555 1.86 -5.84 -36.74
N ASP A 556 0.65 -5.30 -36.92
CA ASP A 556 0.43 -4.01 -37.57
C ASP A 556 0.42 -2.84 -36.58
N ASN A 557 0.38 -3.13 -35.27
CA ASN A 557 0.21 -2.17 -34.17
C ASN A 557 -1.06 -1.31 -34.36
N ASP A 558 -2.17 -1.94 -34.72
CA ASP A 558 -3.49 -1.29 -34.82
C ASP A 558 -4.53 -2.04 -33.95
N PRO A 559 -5.04 -1.42 -32.86
CA PRO A 559 -6.07 -2.04 -32.05
C PRO A 559 -7.40 -2.25 -32.82
N ASN A 560 -7.60 -1.58 -33.96
CA ASN A 560 -8.79 -1.72 -34.80
C ASN A 560 -8.81 -2.98 -35.68
N ASN A 561 -7.72 -3.75 -35.71
CA ASN A 561 -7.69 -5.03 -36.41
C ASN A 561 -8.65 -6.05 -35.79
N LEU A 562 -8.87 -6.00 -34.47
CA LEU A 562 -9.90 -6.77 -33.76
C LEU A 562 -11.07 -5.86 -33.42
N GLN A 563 -12.25 -6.11 -33.99
CA GLN A 563 -13.47 -5.32 -33.72
C GLN A 563 -14.72 -6.16 -33.52
N GLY A 564 -15.51 -5.80 -32.51
CA GLY A 564 -16.81 -6.41 -32.20
C GLY A 564 -17.73 -5.41 -31.51
N TRP A 565 -19.03 -5.41 -31.81
CA TRP A 565 -20.04 -4.54 -31.16
C TRP A 565 -19.80 -3.01 -31.18
N GLY A 566 -18.85 -2.52 -32.00
CA GLY A 566 -18.43 -1.11 -32.00
C GLY A 566 -17.33 -0.80 -30.98
N GLN A 567 -16.64 -1.84 -30.53
CA GLN A 567 -15.50 -1.86 -29.62
C GLN A 567 -14.30 -2.52 -30.31
N ASN A 568 -13.12 -2.33 -29.76
CA ASN A 568 -11.85 -2.85 -30.25
C ASN A 568 -11.04 -3.50 -29.11
N ILE A 569 -9.82 -3.97 -29.40
CA ILE A 569 -8.98 -4.64 -28.39
C ILE A 569 -8.58 -3.75 -27.20
N GLU A 570 -8.52 -2.43 -27.39
CA GLU A 570 -8.23 -1.45 -26.34
C GLU A 570 -9.44 -1.15 -25.43
N THR A 571 -10.65 -1.11 -25.99
CA THR A 571 -11.81 -0.50 -25.30
C THR A 571 -13.07 -1.35 -25.42
N ASN A 572 -13.15 -2.39 -24.61
CA ASN A 572 -14.25 -3.36 -24.63
C ASN A 572 -14.74 -3.80 -23.24
N ASP A 573 -15.79 -4.62 -23.27
CA ASP A 573 -16.33 -5.38 -22.15
C ASP A 573 -16.88 -6.70 -22.71
N TRP A 574 -16.05 -7.48 -23.42
CA TRP A 574 -16.52 -8.66 -24.17
C TRP A 574 -17.17 -9.73 -23.28
N TYR A 575 -16.66 -9.91 -22.07
CA TYR A 575 -17.25 -10.76 -21.02
C TYR A 575 -18.69 -10.38 -20.63
N ASN A 576 -19.15 -9.14 -20.91
CA ASN A 576 -20.55 -8.74 -20.67
C ASN A 576 -21.43 -8.74 -21.94
N LYS A 577 -21.09 -9.52 -22.99
CA LYS A 577 -21.88 -9.55 -24.25
C LYS A 577 -22.83 -10.71 -24.39
N GLN A 578 -22.52 -11.87 -23.82
CA GLN A 578 -23.37 -13.05 -23.92
C GLN A 578 -24.29 -13.17 -22.70
N ASP A 579 -23.77 -13.02 -21.48
CA ASP A 579 -24.53 -12.53 -20.34
C ASP A 579 -23.85 -11.32 -19.62
N SER A 580 -23.87 -11.22 -18.29
CA SER A 580 -23.39 -10.02 -17.58
C SER A 580 -23.27 -10.18 -16.05
N GLY A 581 -22.14 -9.71 -15.50
CA GLY A 581 -21.98 -9.47 -14.06
C GLY A 581 -21.56 -10.68 -13.22
N ASP A 582 -20.96 -11.68 -13.84
CA ASP A 582 -20.42 -12.91 -13.25
C ASP A 582 -18.88 -13.04 -13.35
N PHE A 583 -18.24 -12.24 -14.21
CA PHE A 583 -16.78 -12.00 -14.22
C PHE A 583 -15.98 -13.21 -14.71
N ASP A 584 -16.31 -13.66 -15.93
CA ASP A 584 -15.85 -14.88 -16.60
C ASP A 584 -14.88 -14.62 -17.78
N GLY A 585 -14.15 -13.50 -17.76
CA GLY A 585 -13.24 -13.10 -18.83
C GLY A 585 -12.13 -14.12 -19.14
N ASP A 586 -11.88 -15.07 -18.24
CA ASP A 586 -10.94 -16.18 -18.38
C ASP A 586 -11.36 -17.22 -19.45
N ILE A 587 -12.64 -17.25 -19.83
CA ILE A 587 -13.18 -18.13 -20.88
C ILE A 587 -13.56 -17.40 -22.19
N ILE A 588 -13.14 -16.14 -22.35
CA ILE A 588 -13.43 -15.28 -23.50
C ILE A 588 -12.15 -15.03 -24.32
N GLU A 589 -12.13 -15.46 -25.59
CA GLU A 589 -10.97 -15.29 -26.48
C GLU A 589 -10.56 -13.82 -26.68
N GLY A 590 -11.55 -12.92 -26.75
CA GLY A 590 -11.32 -11.49 -26.70
C GLY A 590 -10.59 -11.08 -25.43
N SER A 591 -11.18 -11.28 -24.25
CA SER A 591 -10.57 -10.82 -22.98
C SER A 591 -9.14 -11.33 -22.81
N PHE A 592 -8.84 -12.56 -23.24
CA PHE A 592 -7.47 -13.06 -23.33
C PHE A 592 -6.57 -12.19 -24.23
N ALA A 593 -7.02 -11.89 -25.46
CA ALA A 593 -6.31 -11.02 -26.39
C ALA A 593 -6.10 -9.60 -25.86
N SER A 594 -7.11 -9.00 -25.23
CA SER A 594 -7.01 -7.67 -24.59
C SER A 594 -6.01 -7.64 -23.45
N ILE A 595 -6.02 -8.64 -22.57
CA ILE A 595 -5.07 -8.68 -21.45
C ILE A 595 -3.63 -8.73 -21.99
N LEU A 596 -3.37 -9.48 -23.07
CA LEU A 596 -2.06 -9.45 -23.74
C LEU A 596 -1.77 -8.13 -24.47
N TRP A 597 -2.81 -7.46 -24.97
CA TRP A 597 -2.69 -6.17 -25.64
C TRP A 597 -2.32 -5.05 -24.67
N ASP A 598 -3.03 -4.85 -23.55
CA ASP A 598 -2.67 -3.85 -22.52
C ASP A 598 -1.25 -4.09 -21.98
N ILE A 599 -0.84 -5.35 -21.75
CA ILE A 599 0.53 -5.68 -21.33
C ILE A 599 1.58 -5.26 -22.37
N PHE A 600 1.19 -5.24 -23.65
CA PHE A 600 2.03 -4.87 -24.79
C PHE A 600 1.99 -3.37 -25.14
N ASP A 601 0.87 -2.68 -24.96
CA ASP A 601 0.55 -1.45 -25.72
C ASP A 601 1.53 -0.30 -25.41
N PRO A 602 2.16 0.31 -26.43
CA PRO A 602 3.00 1.48 -26.24
C PRO A 602 2.29 2.76 -25.74
N ALA A 603 0.95 2.84 -25.78
CA ALA A 603 0.16 4.05 -25.59
C ALA A 603 -0.20 4.40 -24.13
N ASN A 604 0.06 3.51 -23.16
CA ASN A 604 0.09 3.79 -21.71
C ASN A 604 -1.09 4.66 -21.22
N ASP A 605 -2.34 4.18 -21.31
CA ASP A 605 -3.47 4.77 -20.59
C ASP A 605 -3.78 4.04 -19.25
N ASP A 606 -3.26 2.82 -19.09
CA ASP A 606 -3.33 1.93 -17.93
C ASP A 606 -2.11 2.03 -16.98
N GLY A 607 -0.93 2.38 -17.51
CA GLY A 607 0.33 2.52 -16.78
C GLY A 607 1.37 1.43 -17.04
N LEU A 608 1.08 0.44 -17.90
CA LEU A 608 2.01 -0.65 -18.25
C LEU A 608 2.45 -0.52 -19.72
N ASN A 609 3.71 -0.88 -20.00
CA ASN A 609 4.27 -0.90 -21.36
C ASN A 609 5.55 -1.75 -21.32
N MET A 610 5.38 -3.06 -21.32
CA MET A 610 6.48 -4.02 -21.17
C MET A 610 6.95 -4.53 -22.53
N GLY A 611 6.01 -4.92 -23.40
CA GLY A 611 6.29 -5.31 -24.78
C GLY A 611 6.05 -6.80 -25.07
N PHE A 612 6.43 -7.24 -26.28
CA PHE A 612 6.01 -8.55 -26.79
C PHE A 612 6.69 -9.74 -26.09
N ASP A 613 7.85 -9.57 -25.45
CA ASP A 613 8.68 -10.71 -25.09
C ASP A 613 8.61 -11.22 -23.67
N GLU A 614 8.08 -10.47 -22.71
CA GLU A 614 7.58 -11.06 -21.47
C GLU A 614 6.46 -12.05 -21.82
N ILE A 615 5.49 -11.61 -22.63
CA ILE A 615 4.41 -12.41 -23.19
C ILE A 615 4.99 -13.61 -23.94
N TRP A 616 5.85 -13.38 -24.95
CA TRP A 616 6.45 -14.47 -25.74
C TRP A 616 7.25 -15.45 -24.90
N THR A 617 7.96 -14.99 -23.86
CA THR A 617 8.73 -15.84 -22.96
C THR A 617 7.82 -16.77 -22.16
N ILE A 618 6.67 -16.27 -21.70
CA ILE A 618 5.66 -17.08 -21.03
C ILE A 618 5.03 -18.08 -22.02
N MET A 619 4.56 -17.61 -23.17
CA MET A 619 3.96 -18.45 -24.23
C MET A 619 4.91 -19.58 -24.68
N LEU A 620 6.19 -19.27 -24.92
CA LEU A 620 7.18 -20.21 -25.45
C LEU A 620 7.64 -21.26 -24.41
N ASN A 621 7.86 -20.85 -23.16
CA ASN A 621 8.49 -21.71 -22.15
C ASN A 621 7.48 -22.44 -21.26
N ASP A 622 6.41 -21.76 -20.83
CA ASP A 622 5.44 -22.32 -19.88
C ASP A 622 4.28 -23.01 -20.58
N ARG A 623 3.94 -22.51 -21.78
CA ARG A 623 2.80 -22.97 -22.60
C ARG A 623 1.48 -22.85 -21.83
N PRO A 624 1.10 -21.62 -21.44
CA PRO A 624 -0.14 -21.36 -20.72
C PRO A 624 -1.32 -22.04 -21.41
N GLY A 625 -2.20 -22.63 -20.60
CA GLY A 625 -3.49 -23.20 -21.01
C GLY A 625 -4.68 -22.30 -20.66
N SER A 626 -4.44 -21.24 -19.90
CA SER A 626 -5.38 -20.24 -19.41
C SER A 626 -4.70 -18.87 -19.29
N ILE A 627 -5.49 -17.79 -19.15
CA ILE A 627 -4.94 -16.46 -18.79
C ILE A 627 -4.37 -16.45 -17.35
N HIS A 628 -4.76 -17.40 -16.50
CA HIS A 628 -4.18 -17.55 -15.17
C HIS A 628 -2.75 -18.09 -15.19
N ASP A 629 -2.42 -19.00 -16.12
CA ASP A 629 -1.05 -19.45 -16.32
C ASP A 629 -0.14 -18.31 -16.83
N VAL A 630 -0.70 -17.34 -17.57
CA VAL A 630 0.02 -16.12 -17.98
C VAL A 630 0.34 -15.25 -16.77
N TRP A 631 -0.63 -15.04 -15.88
CA TRP A 631 -0.46 -14.35 -14.61
C TRP A 631 0.62 -15.01 -13.74
N ASP A 632 0.54 -16.32 -13.53
CA ASP A 632 1.49 -17.05 -12.70
C ASP A 632 2.91 -17.00 -13.32
N GLY A 633 3.04 -17.23 -14.63
CA GLY A 633 4.30 -17.14 -15.36
C GLY A 633 4.96 -15.75 -15.34
N TRP A 634 4.17 -14.69 -15.18
CA TRP A 634 4.64 -13.31 -15.01
C TRP A 634 5.28 -13.08 -13.64
N PHE A 635 4.61 -13.50 -12.57
CA PHE A 635 5.08 -13.28 -11.19
C PHE A 635 6.16 -14.27 -10.75
N ASP A 636 6.16 -15.50 -11.27
CA ASP A 636 7.26 -16.46 -11.12
C ASP A 636 8.60 -15.89 -11.66
N ARG A 637 8.52 -15.08 -12.72
CA ARG A 637 9.68 -14.38 -13.31
C ARG A 637 9.97 -13.02 -12.69
N ASN A 638 9.14 -12.59 -11.73
CA ASN A 638 9.28 -11.33 -11.00
C ASN A 638 9.31 -10.10 -11.92
N TYR A 639 8.50 -10.09 -12.99
CA TYR A 639 8.39 -8.95 -13.90
C TYR A 639 7.76 -7.69 -13.27
N GLY A 640 7.23 -7.80 -12.04
CA GLY A 640 6.72 -6.65 -11.27
C GLY A 640 5.29 -6.27 -11.64
N HIS A 641 4.97 -4.97 -11.52
CA HIS A 641 3.69 -4.39 -11.99
C HIS A 641 2.43 -5.03 -11.41
N ALA A 642 2.47 -5.42 -10.14
CA ALA A 642 1.41 -6.21 -9.52
C ALA A 642 0.03 -5.51 -9.51
N GLN A 643 -0.01 -4.21 -9.19
CA GLN A 643 -1.26 -3.43 -9.18
C GLN A 643 -1.77 -3.17 -10.61
N ASP A 644 -0.88 -2.76 -11.52
CA ASP A 644 -1.20 -2.49 -12.93
C ASP A 644 -1.79 -3.74 -13.60
N MET A 645 -1.10 -4.88 -13.49
CA MET A 645 -1.58 -6.20 -13.95
C MET A 645 -2.94 -6.57 -13.33
N GLY A 646 -3.14 -6.31 -12.04
CA GLY A 646 -4.41 -6.57 -11.36
C GLY A 646 -5.57 -5.77 -11.97
N GLN A 647 -5.31 -4.52 -12.34
CA GLN A 647 -6.28 -3.63 -12.97
C GLN A 647 -6.60 -4.05 -14.41
N ILE A 648 -5.58 -4.42 -15.20
CA ILE A 648 -5.76 -4.95 -16.58
C ILE A 648 -6.66 -6.19 -16.56
N TYR A 649 -6.33 -7.18 -15.71
CA TYR A 649 -7.13 -8.39 -15.57
C TYR A 649 -8.57 -8.06 -15.14
N TRP A 650 -8.74 -7.14 -14.19
CA TRP A 650 -10.05 -6.69 -13.73
C TRP A 650 -10.87 -6.02 -14.85
N ASN A 651 -10.27 -5.15 -15.66
CA ASN A 651 -10.94 -4.44 -16.75
C ASN A 651 -11.62 -5.42 -17.74
N TYR A 652 -10.97 -6.55 -18.02
CA TYR A 652 -11.46 -7.56 -18.97
C TYR A 652 -12.19 -8.75 -18.32
N GLY A 653 -12.59 -8.60 -17.05
CA GLY A 653 -13.49 -9.55 -16.38
C GLY A 653 -12.80 -10.69 -15.68
N VAL A 654 -11.54 -10.53 -15.23
CA VAL A 654 -10.78 -11.55 -14.49
C VAL A 654 -10.34 -11.01 -13.14
N ASN A 655 -10.91 -11.51 -12.03
CA ASN A 655 -10.60 -10.94 -10.71
C ASN A 655 -9.21 -11.37 -10.21
N LYS A 656 -8.30 -10.41 -10.08
CA LYS A 656 -6.99 -10.56 -9.44
C LYS A 656 -6.73 -9.52 -8.32
N LEU A 657 -7.63 -8.57 -8.09
CA LEU A 657 -7.45 -7.50 -7.09
C LEU A 657 -7.49 -8.03 -5.64
N PRO A 658 -7.07 -7.23 -4.65
CA PRO A 658 -7.31 -7.49 -3.23
C PRO A 658 -8.81 -7.51 -2.86
N ASP A 659 -9.13 -8.00 -1.64
CA ASP A 659 -10.48 -7.93 -1.04
C ASP A 659 -10.37 -7.95 0.50
N ILE A 660 -10.33 -6.79 1.14
CA ILE A 660 -9.96 -6.55 2.54
C ILE A 660 -11.20 -6.53 3.43
N THR A 661 -11.54 -7.70 3.98
CA THR A 661 -12.63 -7.85 4.95
C THR A 661 -12.15 -7.70 6.41
N VAL A 662 -12.99 -7.10 7.25
CA VAL A 662 -12.76 -7.06 8.70
C VAL A 662 -13.38 -8.29 9.38
N LEU A 663 -12.54 -9.07 10.06
CA LEU A 663 -12.93 -10.25 10.83
C LEU A 663 -13.10 -9.94 12.33
N PHE A 664 -14.17 -10.50 12.88
CA PHE A 664 -14.46 -10.66 14.32
C PHE A 664 -14.21 -9.46 15.26
N PRO A 665 -14.71 -8.23 14.97
CA PRO A 665 -14.58 -7.13 15.92
C PRO A 665 -15.17 -7.46 17.30
N SER A 666 -14.45 -7.09 18.35
CA SER A 666 -14.84 -7.35 19.74
C SER A 666 -14.60 -6.10 20.59
N ALA A 667 -15.55 -5.83 21.49
CA ALA A 667 -15.55 -4.64 22.35
C ALA A 667 -16.29 -4.92 23.67
N PRO A 668 -15.99 -4.19 24.77
CA PRO A 668 -16.66 -4.37 26.05
C PRO A 668 -18.14 -3.96 26.00
N ALA A 669 -18.99 -4.71 26.70
CA ALA A 669 -20.44 -4.49 26.71
C ALA A 669 -20.91 -3.17 27.38
N SER A 670 -20.03 -2.48 28.13
CA SER A 670 -20.38 -1.18 28.75
C SER A 670 -19.16 -0.31 29.04
N ALA A 671 -19.32 1.00 28.85
CA ALA A 671 -18.34 2.01 29.22
C ALA A 671 -19.02 3.26 29.82
N LYS A 672 -18.21 4.26 30.18
CA LYS A 672 -18.63 5.61 30.53
C LYS A 672 -17.95 6.60 29.58
N ILE A 673 -18.56 7.77 29.43
CA ILE A 673 -17.94 8.92 28.76
C ILE A 673 -16.56 9.21 29.37
N ARG A 674 -15.50 9.29 28.54
CA ARG A 674 -14.06 9.37 28.88
C ARG A 674 -13.36 8.09 29.41
N ASP A 675 -14.05 6.97 29.58
CA ASP A 675 -13.32 5.70 29.79
C ASP A 675 -12.54 5.34 28.50
N TYR A 676 -11.43 4.63 28.66
CA TYR A 676 -10.79 3.91 27.55
C TYR A 676 -11.44 2.53 27.41
N ILE A 677 -11.57 2.05 26.17
CA ILE A 677 -12.02 0.70 25.83
C ILE A 677 -10.97 0.04 24.94
N THR A 678 -10.77 -1.26 25.12
CA THR A 678 -10.00 -2.08 24.17
C THR A 678 -10.96 -2.59 23.09
N VAL A 679 -10.56 -2.45 21.84
CA VAL A 679 -11.25 -3.04 20.67
C VAL A 679 -10.24 -3.92 19.93
N SER A 680 -10.66 -5.14 19.58
CA SER A 680 -9.82 -6.12 18.88
C SER A 680 -10.54 -6.63 17.63
N TYR A 681 -9.81 -6.87 16.55
CA TYR A 681 -10.29 -7.35 15.25
C TYR A 681 -9.17 -8.09 14.53
N ALA A 682 -9.47 -8.74 13.41
CA ALA A 682 -8.47 -9.14 12.42
C ALA A 682 -8.89 -8.63 11.04
N LEU A 683 -7.95 -8.61 10.10
CA LEU A 683 -8.11 -8.24 8.70
C LEU A 683 -7.82 -9.47 7.84
N SER A 684 -8.61 -9.71 6.79
CA SER A 684 -8.47 -10.81 5.83
C SER A 684 -8.52 -10.29 4.42
N ASN A 685 -7.56 -10.69 3.58
CA ASN A 685 -7.53 -10.41 2.16
C ASN A 685 -8.03 -11.65 1.41
N ASN A 686 -9.24 -11.62 0.87
CA ASN A 686 -9.80 -12.73 0.08
C ASN A 686 -9.35 -12.71 -1.39
N GLY A 687 -8.82 -11.57 -1.85
CA GLY A 687 -8.32 -11.35 -3.19
C GLY A 687 -6.99 -12.05 -3.48
N VAL A 688 -6.50 -11.91 -4.71
CA VAL A 688 -5.29 -12.61 -5.19
C VAL A 688 -4.02 -11.78 -4.93
N LEU A 689 -4.09 -10.47 -5.13
CA LEU A 689 -2.99 -9.55 -4.85
C LEU A 689 -2.84 -9.23 -3.36
N ASP A 690 -1.60 -8.98 -2.94
CA ASP A 690 -1.29 -8.35 -1.67
C ASP A 690 -1.89 -6.93 -1.62
N SER A 691 -2.48 -6.53 -0.49
CA SER A 691 -3.24 -5.27 -0.42
C SER A 691 -2.39 -4.01 -0.61
N GLY A 692 -1.12 -4.01 -0.20
CA GLY A 692 -0.42 -2.78 0.14
C GLY A 692 -0.89 -2.22 1.49
N SER A 693 -0.29 -1.11 1.94
CA SER A 693 -0.62 -0.48 3.22
C SER A 693 -1.87 0.39 3.14
N PHE A 694 -2.74 0.32 4.14
CA PHE A 694 -4.01 1.06 4.23
C PHE A 694 -4.26 1.56 5.67
N HIS A 695 -5.45 2.12 5.94
CA HIS A 695 -5.83 2.56 7.29
C HIS A 695 -7.14 1.93 7.80
N THR A 696 -7.14 1.43 9.03
CA THR A 696 -8.36 1.02 9.74
C THR A 696 -8.88 2.12 10.65
N ARG A 697 -10.20 2.36 10.67
CA ARG A 697 -10.87 3.23 11.66
C ARG A 697 -11.77 2.47 12.60
N ILE A 698 -11.66 2.79 13.88
CA ILE A 698 -12.57 2.32 14.94
C ILE A 698 -13.56 3.45 15.27
N SER A 699 -14.87 3.15 15.26
CA SER A 699 -15.92 4.14 15.51
C SER A 699 -17.03 3.64 16.44
N LEU A 700 -17.80 4.57 16.99
CA LEU A 700 -19.13 4.31 17.54
C LEU A 700 -20.20 4.74 16.54
N ALA A 701 -21.27 3.94 16.42
CA ALA A 701 -22.41 4.27 15.59
C ALA A 701 -23.75 3.89 16.20
N THR A 702 -24.80 4.58 15.76
CA THR A 702 -26.20 4.26 16.07
C THR A 702 -26.80 3.27 15.07
N THR A 703 -26.19 3.13 13.89
CA THR A 703 -26.49 2.14 12.84
C THR A 703 -25.49 0.98 12.87
N LEU A 704 -25.85 -0.13 12.21
CA LEU A 704 -25.11 -1.40 12.31
C LEU A 704 -23.65 -1.30 11.83
N TYR A 705 -23.42 -0.55 10.75
CA TYR A 705 -22.13 -0.31 10.09
C TYR A 705 -21.90 1.20 9.87
N GLY A 706 -22.23 2.03 10.87
CA GLY A 706 -21.97 3.47 10.79
C GLY A 706 -20.58 3.85 11.28
N THR A 707 -20.19 5.10 11.02
CA THR A 707 -18.95 5.73 11.52
C THR A 707 -19.23 7.07 12.22
N ASP A 708 -20.43 7.19 12.82
CA ASP A 708 -20.99 8.45 13.38
C ASP A 708 -20.01 9.23 14.29
N ILE A 709 -19.18 8.52 15.06
CA ILE A 709 -18.24 9.08 16.04
C ILE A 709 -16.93 8.29 15.98
N GLU A 710 -15.89 8.89 15.41
CA GLU A 710 -14.53 8.31 15.40
C GLU A 710 -13.97 8.14 16.82
N LEU A 711 -13.33 7.01 17.07
CA LEU A 711 -12.57 6.71 18.29
C LEU A 711 -11.05 6.68 18.05
N GLY A 712 -10.62 6.33 16.84
CA GLY A 712 -9.24 6.37 16.37
C GLY A 712 -9.11 5.79 14.96
N THR A 713 -8.05 6.20 14.25
CA THR A 713 -7.64 5.69 12.95
C THR A 713 -6.19 5.19 13.07
N PHE A 714 -5.87 4.04 12.48
CA PHE A 714 -4.61 3.31 12.63
C PHE A 714 -4.06 2.91 11.25
N PRO A 715 -2.75 3.03 11.00
CA PRO A 715 -2.13 2.49 9.78
C PRO A 715 -1.96 0.97 9.90
N GLU A 716 -2.14 0.27 8.79
CA GLU A 716 -2.02 -1.18 8.66
C GLU A 716 -0.94 -1.52 7.61
N ASP A 717 -0.14 -2.55 7.88
CA ASP A 717 0.80 -3.12 6.90
C ASP A 717 0.05 -3.99 5.85
N SER A 718 0.72 -4.29 4.74
CA SER A 718 0.14 -5.11 3.66
C SER A 718 -0.29 -6.49 4.12
N VAL A 719 -1.56 -6.85 3.86
CA VAL A 719 -2.12 -8.18 4.08
C VAL A 719 -1.97 -9.00 2.79
N PRO A 720 -1.16 -10.08 2.78
CA PRO A 720 -0.92 -10.83 1.56
C PRO A 720 -2.18 -11.47 0.97
N GLY A 721 -2.24 -11.57 -0.36
CA GLY A 721 -3.38 -12.14 -1.08
C GLY A 721 -3.70 -13.57 -0.63
N GLY A 722 -4.98 -13.85 -0.38
CA GLY A 722 -5.46 -15.12 0.14
C GLY A 722 -5.23 -15.37 1.63
N THR A 723 -4.68 -14.41 2.39
CA THR A 723 -4.29 -14.58 3.80
C THR A 723 -5.00 -13.61 4.75
N CYS A 724 -4.68 -13.70 6.04
CA CYS A 724 -5.25 -12.85 7.08
C CYS A 724 -4.29 -12.63 8.25
N THR A 725 -4.49 -11.54 8.98
CA THR A 725 -3.70 -11.16 10.16
C THR A 725 -4.04 -12.01 11.40
N ALA A 726 -3.09 -12.11 12.34
CA ALA A 726 -3.23 -12.88 13.58
C ALA A 726 -4.16 -12.23 14.64
N GLY A 727 -4.69 -11.02 14.36
CA GLY A 727 -5.59 -10.27 15.24
C GLY A 727 -4.88 -9.18 16.05
N GLU A 728 -5.41 -7.97 15.93
CA GLU A 728 -4.90 -6.70 16.47
C GLU A 728 -5.70 -6.25 17.71
N SER A 729 -5.21 -5.25 18.46
CA SER A 729 -5.92 -4.70 19.63
C SER A 729 -5.49 -3.28 19.97
N HIS A 730 -6.45 -2.34 19.98
CA HIS A 730 -6.20 -0.92 20.26
C HIS A 730 -6.99 -0.43 21.49
N GLU A 731 -6.36 0.40 22.33
CA GLU A 731 -7.05 1.17 23.37
C GLU A 731 -7.50 2.54 22.81
N VAL A 732 -8.82 2.77 22.80
CA VAL A 732 -9.43 4.01 22.31
C VAL A 732 -10.32 4.68 23.36
N GLN A 733 -10.40 6.01 23.37
CA GLN A 733 -11.14 6.76 24.39
C GLN A 733 -12.52 7.19 23.92
N ILE A 734 -13.56 6.98 24.75
CA ILE A 734 -14.92 7.48 24.49
C ILE A 734 -14.93 9.03 24.59
N PRO A 735 -15.24 9.78 23.50
CA PRO A 735 -15.19 11.24 23.50
C PRO A 735 -16.10 11.91 24.56
N PRO A 736 -15.79 13.14 25.02
CA PRO A 736 -16.46 13.78 26.16
C PRO A 736 -17.93 14.18 25.91
N ASP A 737 -18.33 14.25 24.63
CA ASP A 737 -19.62 14.79 24.16
C ASP A 737 -20.57 13.70 23.63
N VAL A 738 -20.17 12.42 23.70
CA VAL A 738 -21.03 11.27 23.38
C VAL A 738 -22.24 11.26 24.31
N SER A 739 -23.44 11.14 23.73
CA SER A 739 -24.69 11.05 24.51
C SER A 739 -24.83 9.67 25.16
N PRO A 740 -25.44 9.54 26.35
CA PRO A 740 -25.70 8.23 26.95
C PRO A 740 -26.67 7.42 26.08
N GLY A 741 -26.30 6.18 25.74
CA GLY A 741 -27.04 5.37 24.77
C GLY A 741 -26.40 4.01 24.51
N TYR A 742 -27.01 3.24 23.62
CA TYR A 742 -26.43 2.03 23.04
C TYR A 742 -25.81 2.38 21.68
N TYR A 743 -24.58 1.93 21.46
CA TYR A 743 -23.84 2.14 20.23
C TYR A 743 -23.31 0.80 19.72
N TYR A 744 -23.21 0.65 18.40
CA TYR A 744 -22.35 -0.36 17.80
C TYR A 744 -20.91 0.14 17.83
N VAL A 745 -19.96 -0.76 18.08
CA VAL A 745 -18.55 -0.50 17.81
C VAL A 745 -18.26 -1.08 16.44
N THR A 746 -17.82 -0.23 15.51
CA THR A 746 -17.52 -0.58 14.12
C THR A 746 -16.03 -0.45 13.88
N VAL A 747 -15.52 -1.30 13.00
CA VAL A 747 -14.15 -1.33 12.50
C VAL A 747 -14.27 -1.34 10.99
N PHE A 748 -13.68 -0.34 10.34
CA PHE A 748 -13.72 -0.14 8.89
C PHE A 748 -12.26 -0.17 8.41
N ALA A 749 -11.88 -1.26 7.73
CA ALA A 749 -10.63 -1.35 6.98
C ALA A 749 -10.69 -0.42 5.77
N ASP A 750 -9.51 -0.15 5.20
CA ASP A 750 -9.27 0.87 4.18
C ASP A 750 -10.22 2.10 4.18
N VAL A 751 -10.22 2.83 5.30
CA VAL A 751 -11.18 3.92 5.54
C VAL A 751 -10.96 5.18 4.69
N PHE A 752 -9.96 5.18 3.81
CA PHE A 752 -9.58 6.30 2.95
C PHE A 752 -9.59 5.97 1.46
N ASP A 753 -9.97 4.74 1.10
CA ASP A 753 -9.85 4.21 -0.26
C ASP A 753 -8.35 4.28 -0.72
N ASP A 754 -7.42 3.85 0.16
CA ASP A 754 -5.97 3.79 -0.08
C ASP A 754 -5.59 2.62 -1.03
N VAL A 755 -6.44 1.60 -1.15
CA VAL A 755 -6.27 0.38 -1.96
C VAL A 755 -7.48 0.23 -2.88
N THR A 756 -7.26 -0.12 -4.15
CA THR A 756 -8.36 -0.51 -5.05
C THR A 756 -8.66 -2.00 -4.86
N GLU A 757 -9.89 -2.31 -4.47
CA GLU A 757 -10.33 -3.67 -4.11
C GLU A 757 -11.37 -4.24 -5.08
N SER A 758 -11.62 -5.55 -5.02
CA SER A 758 -12.66 -6.20 -5.83
C SER A 758 -14.09 -6.06 -5.26
N ASP A 759 -14.26 -5.72 -3.97
CA ASP A 759 -15.56 -5.34 -3.39
C ASP A 759 -15.42 -4.33 -2.23
N GLU A 760 -15.34 -3.04 -2.59
CA GLU A 760 -15.32 -1.85 -1.72
C GLU A 760 -16.51 -1.70 -0.73
N ASN A 761 -17.43 -2.66 -0.68
CA ASN A 761 -18.63 -2.62 0.16
C ASN A 761 -18.53 -3.52 1.41
N ASN A 762 -17.46 -4.32 1.55
CA ASN A 762 -17.36 -5.35 2.59
C ASN A 762 -16.30 -5.07 3.69
N ASN A 763 -15.53 -4.00 3.52
CA ASN A 763 -14.38 -3.58 4.35
C ASN A 763 -14.82 -3.07 5.75
N ILE A 764 -16.13 -3.01 6.05
CA ILE A 764 -16.67 -2.62 7.37
C ILE A 764 -17.41 -3.73 8.10
N ASN A 765 -16.99 -4.01 9.35
CA ASN A 765 -17.67 -4.95 10.24
C ASN A 765 -17.88 -4.34 11.64
N LYS A 766 -18.65 -5.03 12.48
CA LYS A 766 -19.11 -4.49 13.77
C LYS A 766 -19.19 -5.54 14.87
N ALA A 767 -18.90 -5.11 16.10
CA ALA A 767 -18.93 -5.99 17.27
C ALA A 767 -20.28 -6.71 17.41
N PRO A 768 -20.31 -7.98 17.88
CA PRO A 768 -21.55 -8.76 17.94
C PRO A 768 -22.61 -8.13 18.86
N ASN A 769 -22.18 -7.39 19.89
CA ASN A 769 -23.05 -6.72 20.86
C ASN A 769 -22.87 -5.20 20.81
N GLN A 770 -23.94 -4.45 21.10
CA GLN A 770 -23.85 -3.01 21.35
C GLN A 770 -23.16 -2.71 22.69
N ILE A 771 -22.34 -1.66 22.71
CA ILE A 771 -21.79 -1.09 23.94
C ILE A 771 -22.78 -0.13 24.60
N CYS A 772 -23.04 -0.34 25.89
CA CYS A 772 -23.81 0.57 26.73
C CYS A 772 -22.93 1.71 27.24
N ILE A 773 -23.07 2.92 26.68
CA ILE A 773 -22.35 4.11 27.14
C ILE A 773 -23.21 4.85 28.17
N ASN A 774 -22.71 4.94 29.40
CA ASN A 774 -23.38 5.59 30.51
C ASN A 774 -22.94 7.04 30.67
N GLY A 775 -23.88 7.90 31.06
CA GLY A 775 -23.63 9.30 31.37
C GLY A 775 -22.75 9.51 32.60
N LYS A 776 -22.26 10.75 32.72
CA LYS A 776 -21.55 11.24 33.90
C LYS A 776 -22.51 11.26 35.11
N TRP A 777 -21.97 11.13 36.32
CA TRP A 777 -22.75 11.32 37.54
C TRP A 777 -23.02 12.81 37.75
N GLU A 778 -24.29 13.16 37.93
CA GLU A 778 -24.79 14.51 38.23
C GLU A 778 -25.56 14.51 39.55
N GLY A 779 -25.75 15.68 40.17
CA GLY A 779 -26.56 15.79 41.39
C GLY A 779 -28.02 15.45 41.11
N ASP A 780 -28.66 14.64 41.95
CA ASP A 780 -30.08 14.31 41.81
C ASP A 780 -30.96 15.52 42.21
N PRO A 781 -31.79 16.08 41.29
CA PRO A 781 -32.71 17.17 41.62
C PRO A 781 -33.75 16.80 42.68
N GLY A 782 -34.04 15.51 42.87
CA GLY A 782 -34.99 15.02 43.87
C GLY A 782 -34.39 14.79 45.26
N ASN A 783 -33.07 14.63 45.37
CA ASN A 783 -32.37 14.38 46.61
C ASN A 783 -30.92 14.90 46.53
N PRO A 784 -30.58 16.03 47.17
CA PRO A 784 -29.24 16.61 47.09
C PRO A 784 -28.14 15.73 47.71
N CYS A 785 -28.49 14.67 48.45
CA CYS A 785 -27.56 13.69 49.01
C CYS A 785 -27.38 12.45 48.11
N LYS A 786 -28.01 12.44 46.93
CA LYS A 786 -27.80 11.45 45.88
C LYS A 786 -27.22 12.12 44.65
N GLU A 787 -26.54 11.29 43.88
CA GLU A 787 -26.15 11.58 42.51
C GLU A 787 -26.80 10.53 41.62
N ARG A 788 -27.15 10.94 40.42
CA ARG A 788 -27.79 10.11 39.42
C ARG A 788 -26.96 10.15 38.14
N ARG A 789 -27.04 9.13 37.32
CA ARG A 789 -26.54 9.17 35.93
C ARG A 789 -27.59 8.61 34.99
N LEU A 790 -27.68 9.18 33.80
CA LEU A 790 -28.48 8.60 32.73
C LEU A 790 -27.76 7.35 32.23
N THR A 791 -28.43 6.20 32.30
CA THR A 791 -27.94 4.93 31.73
C THR A 791 -28.28 4.88 30.24
N CYS A 792 -27.60 3.99 29.50
CA CYS A 792 -27.92 3.70 28.09
C CYS A 792 -29.39 3.30 27.84
N SER A 793 -30.08 2.79 28.86
CA SER A 793 -31.52 2.45 28.82
C SER A 793 -32.48 3.65 28.94
N GLY A 794 -31.97 4.89 29.00
CA GLY A 794 -32.77 6.11 29.19
C GLY A 794 -33.34 6.26 30.61
N THR A 795 -32.97 5.37 31.55
CA THR A 795 -33.35 5.46 32.96
C THR A 795 -32.22 6.06 33.80
N TYR A 796 -32.56 6.65 34.95
CA TYR A 796 -31.56 7.14 35.90
C TYR A 796 -31.18 6.06 36.89
N GLU A 797 -29.89 5.71 36.93
CA GLU A 797 -29.29 5.00 38.05
C GLU A 797 -28.96 6.01 39.15
N TYR A 798 -29.19 5.65 40.42
CA TYR A 798 -28.94 6.51 41.58
C TYR A 798 -27.94 5.85 42.51
N ARG A 799 -26.95 6.60 42.98
CA ARG A 799 -26.12 6.23 44.14
C ARG A 799 -26.11 7.35 45.17
N ASN A 800 -25.67 7.00 46.37
CA ASN A 800 -25.44 8.00 47.42
C ASN A 800 -24.17 8.78 47.05
N LYS A 801 -24.20 10.11 47.22
CA LYS A 801 -22.95 10.89 47.24
C LYS A 801 -22.05 10.40 48.38
N PRO A 802 -20.73 10.61 48.32
CA PRO A 802 -19.83 10.27 49.43
C PRO A 802 -20.31 10.86 50.77
N ASP A 803 -20.28 10.06 51.83
CA ASP A 803 -20.69 10.50 53.16
C ASP A 803 -19.83 11.72 53.58
N GLY A 804 -20.49 12.76 54.10
CA GLY A 804 -19.86 14.05 54.41
C GLY A 804 -19.91 15.11 53.31
N THR A 805 -20.42 14.79 52.11
CA THR A 805 -20.68 15.81 51.07
C THR A 805 -21.77 16.79 51.55
N ASP A 806 -21.62 18.08 51.25
CA ASP A 806 -22.65 19.11 51.51
C ASP A 806 -23.95 18.77 50.77
N CYS A 807 -25.07 18.82 51.48
CA CYS A 807 -26.40 18.50 50.97
C CYS A 807 -27.29 19.75 50.73
N CYS A 808 -26.72 20.95 50.80
CA CYS A 808 -27.41 22.24 50.64
C CYS A 808 -27.21 22.93 49.27
N SER A 809 -26.87 22.16 48.22
CA SER A 809 -26.72 22.65 46.84
C SER A 809 -28.05 23.15 46.24
N GLY A 810 -28.44 24.39 46.57
CA GLY A 810 -29.65 25.06 46.10
C GLY A 810 -30.19 26.18 47.02
N GLY A 811 -29.83 26.19 48.31
CA GLY A 811 -30.21 27.27 49.24
C GLY A 811 -30.15 26.85 50.72
N ASN A 812 -29.77 27.80 51.59
CA ASN A 812 -29.51 27.65 53.04
C ASN A 812 -30.43 26.65 53.79
N CYS A 813 -30.04 25.37 53.88
CA CYS A 813 -30.53 24.45 54.91
C CYS A 813 -29.70 24.49 56.20
N ASP A 814 -28.42 24.87 56.11
CA ASP A 814 -27.55 25.03 57.28
C ASP A 814 -27.99 26.22 58.15
N GLY A 815 -28.54 25.89 59.30
CA GLY A 815 -29.35 26.82 60.06
C GLY A 815 -29.46 26.48 61.54
N TRP A 816 -29.95 27.47 62.30
CA TRP A 816 -30.14 27.34 63.73
C TRP A 816 -31.57 26.86 64.05
N TYR A 817 -31.68 25.66 64.60
CA TYR A 817 -32.95 25.00 64.95
C TYR A 817 -33.18 25.03 66.46
N ASP A 818 -34.38 25.44 66.87
CA ASP A 818 -34.79 25.54 68.27
C ASP A 818 -35.10 24.17 68.88
N THR A 819 -34.45 23.83 69.99
CA THR A 819 -34.65 22.54 70.68
C THR A 819 -35.78 22.58 71.71
N GLY A 820 -36.32 23.76 72.01
CA GLY A 820 -37.37 23.97 73.02
C GLY A 820 -36.89 24.08 74.47
N ASN A 821 -35.60 23.85 74.74
CA ASN A 821 -35.02 24.05 76.09
C ASN A 821 -34.84 25.55 76.38
N THR A 822 -35.17 26.01 77.59
CA THR A 822 -34.94 27.40 78.03
C THR A 822 -34.19 27.48 79.37
N LYS A 823 -33.35 28.51 79.53
CA LYS A 823 -32.62 28.78 80.78
C LYS A 823 -32.41 30.28 81.01
N TRP A 824 -32.45 30.70 82.26
CA TRP A 824 -32.06 32.06 82.67
C TRP A 824 -30.59 32.07 83.07
N VAL A 825 -29.73 32.64 82.22
CA VAL A 825 -28.29 32.75 82.48
C VAL A 825 -28.00 34.12 83.10
N THR A 826 -27.02 34.24 84.01
CA THR A 826 -26.39 35.54 84.29
C THR A 826 -25.51 35.89 83.10
N THR A 827 -25.89 36.93 82.37
CA THR A 827 -25.36 37.22 81.02
C THR A 827 -24.15 38.11 81.05
N LYS A 828 -24.01 38.85 82.16
CA LYS A 828 -22.74 39.33 82.68
C LYS A 828 -22.92 39.66 84.16
N GLU A 829 -21.94 39.25 84.95
CA GLU A 829 -21.52 40.11 86.05
C GLU A 829 -20.68 41.22 85.42
N TYR A 830 -21.00 42.45 85.79
CA TYR A 830 -20.27 43.62 85.35
C TYR A 830 -19.50 44.18 86.54
N GLU A 831 -18.42 44.89 86.23
CA GLU A 831 -17.58 45.62 87.18
C GLU A 831 -18.42 46.47 88.15
N CYS A 832 -19.63 46.90 87.75
CA CYS A 832 -20.64 47.42 88.69
C CYS A 832 -22.11 46.83 88.56
N LYS A 833 -22.45 45.72 87.87
CA LYS A 833 -23.87 45.20 87.69
C LYS A 833 -24.01 43.67 87.74
N TYR A 834 -25.26 43.20 87.66
CA TYR A 834 -25.64 41.83 87.25
C TYR A 834 -26.87 41.86 86.31
N ASP A 835 -26.74 41.34 85.09
CA ASP A 835 -27.89 41.08 84.20
C ASP A 835 -28.14 39.59 84.01
N GLN A 836 -29.40 39.21 83.78
CA GLN A 836 -29.81 37.86 83.44
C GLN A 836 -30.80 37.86 82.26
N LYS A 837 -30.65 36.94 81.31
CA LYS A 837 -31.61 36.76 80.19
C LYS A 837 -32.06 35.33 80.02
N GLU A 838 -33.31 35.16 79.60
CA GLU A 838 -33.86 33.89 79.18
C GLU A 838 -33.35 33.59 77.78
N GLN A 839 -32.61 32.49 77.68
CA GLN A 839 -32.15 31.98 76.40
C GLN A 839 -32.88 30.68 76.10
N LYS A 840 -33.25 30.49 74.84
CA LYS A 840 -33.64 29.19 74.27
C LYS A 840 -32.46 28.58 73.53
N GLU A 841 -32.34 27.27 73.63
CA GLU A 841 -31.27 26.53 72.98
C GLU A 841 -31.60 26.32 71.50
N GLN A 842 -30.68 26.74 70.66
CA GLN A 842 -30.63 26.35 69.26
C GLN A 842 -29.38 25.52 68.98
N GLU A 843 -29.53 24.58 68.05
CA GLU A 843 -28.42 23.84 67.46
C GLU A 843 -28.24 24.26 66.00
N TYR A 844 -27.01 24.55 65.62
CA TYR A 844 -26.63 24.76 64.22
C TYR A 844 -26.49 23.38 63.60
N ARG A 845 -27.44 23.08 62.74
CA ARG A 845 -27.52 21.83 62.01
C ARG A 845 -26.82 22.05 60.68
N ASP A 846 -25.68 21.38 60.54
CA ASP A 846 -24.83 21.34 59.36
C ASP A 846 -25.20 20.05 58.60
N TYR A 847 -25.85 20.19 57.44
CA TYR A 847 -26.56 19.13 56.74
C TYR A 847 -25.69 18.48 55.67
N TYR A 848 -25.18 17.29 55.99
CA TYR A 848 -24.31 16.50 55.15
C TYR A 848 -24.96 15.20 54.69
N CYS A 849 -24.42 14.62 53.62
CA CYS A 849 -24.81 13.32 53.12
C CYS A 849 -24.44 12.23 54.12
N SER A 850 -25.42 11.46 54.61
CA SER A 850 -25.14 10.20 55.30
C SER A 850 -26.13 9.13 54.86
N GLY A 851 -25.62 8.02 54.32
CA GLY A 851 -26.43 6.88 53.91
C GLY A 851 -27.48 7.20 52.83
N GLY A 852 -27.26 8.25 52.01
CA GLY A 852 -28.19 8.70 50.97
C GLY A 852 -29.31 9.63 51.44
N SER A 853 -29.17 10.17 52.66
CA SER A 853 -30.14 11.09 53.27
C SER A 853 -29.43 12.32 53.86
N CYS A 854 -30.14 13.45 53.96
CA CYS A 854 -29.66 14.63 54.65
C CYS A 854 -29.66 14.35 56.16
N THR A 855 -28.49 14.01 56.70
CA THR A 855 -28.27 13.97 58.15
C THR A 855 -27.62 15.28 58.56
N TYR A 856 -27.89 15.76 59.77
CA TYR A 856 -27.19 16.91 60.29
C TYR A 856 -26.27 16.53 61.44
N LYS A 857 -25.12 17.22 61.48
CA LYS A 857 -24.27 17.26 62.66
C LYS A 857 -24.58 18.56 63.38
N VAL A 858 -24.75 18.48 64.70
CA VAL A 858 -24.74 19.68 65.53
C VAL A 858 -23.29 20.15 65.63
N THR A 859 -22.88 21.04 64.72
CA THR A 859 -21.50 21.57 64.71
C THR A 859 -21.31 22.70 65.68
N LYS A 860 -22.39 23.42 66.03
CA LYS A 860 -22.42 24.46 67.06
C LYS A 860 -23.74 24.37 67.81
N THR A 861 -23.75 24.60 69.11
CA THR A 861 -24.96 24.97 69.84
C THR A 861 -24.86 26.43 70.27
N GLN A 862 -25.96 27.14 70.26
CA GLN A 862 -26.07 28.49 70.79
C GLN A 862 -27.29 28.58 71.66
N TRP A 863 -27.20 29.42 72.68
CA TRP A 863 -28.35 29.82 73.45
C TRP A 863 -28.67 31.24 72.99
N ILE A 864 -29.74 31.39 72.19
CA ILE A 864 -30.24 32.70 71.73
C ILE A 864 -31.34 33.19 72.65
N ASP A 865 -31.50 34.51 72.71
CA ASP A 865 -32.41 35.11 73.66
C ASP A 865 -33.86 34.92 73.21
N THR A 866 -34.75 34.56 74.13
CA THR A 866 -36.20 34.48 73.85
C THR A 866 -36.85 35.86 73.73
N GLY A 867 -36.07 36.93 73.98
CA GLY A 867 -36.54 38.31 74.15
C GLY A 867 -36.88 38.69 75.60
N LYS A 868 -36.76 37.77 76.58
CA LYS A 868 -37.05 38.07 78.00
C LYS A 868 -35.77 38.27 78.82
N THR A 869 -35.70 39.35 79.60
CA THR A 869 -34.51 39.83 80.35
C THR A 869 -34.85 40.38 81.75
N LYS A 870 -33.88 40.46 82.66
CA LYS A 870 -33.97 41.15 83.99
C LYS A 870 -32.58 41.59 84.51
N THR A 871 -32.52 42.65 85.34
CA THR A 871 -31.29 43.42 85.70
C THR A 871 -31.25 43.84 87.19
N VAL A 872 -30.06 43.93 87.81
CA VAL A 872 -29.80 44.42 89.20
C VAL A 872 -28.39 45.04 89.39
N ASN A 873 -28.22 46.07 90.25
CA ASN A 873 -27.12 47.08 90.18
C ASN A 873 -26.12 47.13 91.37
N LYS A 874 -24.93 47.75 91.16
CA LYS A 874 -23.96 48.30 92.16
C LYS A 874 -23.81 49.85 91.93
N PRO A 875 -23.05 50.66 92.72
CA PRO A 875 -23.13 52.15 92.72
C PRO A 875 -22.36 52.94 91.62
N ASP A 876 -22.57 54.28 91.59
CA ASP A 876 -22.31 55.17 90.45
C ASP A 876 -21.23 56.25 90.64
N GLY A 877 -20.59 56.65 89.53
CA GLY A 877 -19.67 57.78 89.39
C GLY A 877 -18.17 57.43 89.38
N ILE A 878 -17.81 56.16 89.58
CA ILE A 878 -16.41 55.77 89.83
C ILE A 878 -15.64 55.53 88.52
N ILE A 879 -14.57 56.29 88.28
CA ILE A 879 -13.55 55.93 87.27
C ILE A 879 -12.97 54.58 87.67
N CYS A 880 -13.04 53.62 86.75
CA CYS A 880 -12.83 52.20 87.02
C CYS A 880 -11.78 51.58 86.10
N GLY A 881 -11.11 52.40 85.29
CA GLY A 881 -9.86 52.07 84.62
C GLY A 881 -9.56 53.00 83.44
N CYS A 882 -8.33 52.96 82.95
CA CYS A 882 -8.08 53.01 81.52
C CYS A 882 -7.95 51.56 81.03
N THR A 883 -8.22 51.30 79.75
CA THR A 883 -7.74 50.06 79.12
C THR A 883 -6.24 50.18 78.86
N ALA A 884 -5.53 49.04 78.74
CA ALA A 884 -4.13 49.00 78.28
C ALA A 884 -3.95 49.49 76.81
N ASN A 885 -5.07 49.87 76.19
CA ASN A 885 -5.26 50.26 74.81
C ASN A 885 -5.68 51.73 74.69
N ASN A 886 -5.53 52.50 75.78
CA ASN A 886 -5.63 53.95 75.80
C ASN A 886 -7.08 54.52 75.67
N THR A 887 -8.09 53.73 76.04
CA THR A 887 -9.51 54.14 76.21
C THR A 887 -9.92 54.28 77.70
N LEU A 888 -10.89 55.16 78.01
CA LEU A 888 -11.27 55.55 79.38
C LEU A 888 -12.51 54.81 79.92
N LYS A 889 -12.52 54.33 81.19
CA LYS A 889 -13.65 53.58 81.80
C LYS A 889 -14.26 54.23 83.07
N VAL A 890 -15.61 54.27 83.19
CA VAL A 890 -16.37 54.78 84.36
C VAL A 890 -17.62 53.93 84.75
N CYS A 891 -17.93 53.82 86.05
CA CYS A 891 -19.11 53.12 86.60
C CYS A 891 -20.37 54.00 86.66
N TYR A 892 -21.51 53.57 86.08
CA TYR A 892 -22.82 54.23 86.23
C TYR A 892 -24.03 53.28 86.07
N ASP A 893 -25.14 53.58 86.76
CA ASP A 893 -26.20 52.67 87.26
C ASP A 893 -25.68 51.27 87.64
N GLY A 894 -24.43 51.27 88.09
CA GLY A 894 -23.55 50.14 88.15
C GLY A 894 -23.20 49.44 86.84
N THR A 895 -22.29 49.94 86.00
CA THR A 895 -21.35 49.10 85.21
C THR A 895 -20.11 49.93 84.95
N CYS A 896 -18.89 49.42 85.19
CA CYS A 896 -17.69 50.04 84.63
C CYS A 896 -17.75 49.91 83.11
N THR A 897 -18.27 50.94 82.48
CA THR A 897 -18.24 51.09 81.05
C THR A 897 -16.92 51.72 80.70
N ASP A 898 -16.05 50.94 80.05
CA ASP A 898 -15.21 51.56 79.03
C ASP A 898 -16.13 52.40 78.15
N THR A 899 -15.82 53.69 78.06
CA THR A 899 -16.45 54.59 77.10
C THR A 899 -16.19 54.10 75.67
N GLY A 900 -15.16 53.25 75.49
CA GLY A 900 -14.64 52.76 74.21
C GLY A 900 -13.91 53.86 73.45
N THR A 901 -13.85 55.04 74.04
CA THR A 901 -13.35 56.28 73.46
C THR A 901 -11.89 56.40 73.83
N CYS A 902 -11.04 56.43 72.81
CA CYS A 902 -9.66 56.82 72.91
C CYS A 902 -9.59 58.18 73.62
N ASN A 903 -8.81 58.27 74.70
CA ASN A 903 -8.77 59.47 75.53
C ASN A 903 -7.33 59.96 75.69
N SER A 904 -6.99 61.03 74.97
CA SER A 904 -5.63 61.59 74.94
C SER A 904 -5.17 62.14 76.29
N THR A 905 -6.13 62.54 77.14
CA THR A 905 -5.88 63.29 78.37
C THR A 905 -5.66 62.39 79.60
N TYR A 906 -6.36 61.26 79.67
CA TYR A 906 -6.31 60.35 80.83
C TYR A 906 -5.63 59.01 80.54
N CYS A 907 -5.50 58.63 79.26
CA CYS A 907 -5.05 57.30 78.88
C CYS A 907 -4.03 57.29 77.71
N ASP A 908 -3.35 58.38 77.35
CA ASP A 908 -2.28 58.44 76.33
C ASP A 908 -2.65 58.07 74.87
N ALA A 909 -3.90 58.27 74.44
CA ALA A 909 -4.30 58.15 73.03
C ALA A 909 -3.73 59.29 72.14
N ASP A 910 -3.65 59.08 70.82
CA ASP A 910 -3.30 60.16 69.88
C ASP A 910 -4.44 61.17 69.71
N VAL A 911 -4.09 62.46 69.55
CA VAL A 911 -5.06 63.56 69.32
C VAL A 911 -5.96 63.32 68.10
N ALA A 912 -5.46 62.68 67.04
CA ALA A 912 -6.25 62.33 65.87
C ALA A 912 -7.29 61.22 66.14
N CYS A 913 -7.07 60.39 67.16
CA CYS A 913 -7.98 59.34 67.63
C CYS A 913 -8.81 59.75 68.85
N ASP A 914 -8.48 60.85 69.51
CA ASP A 914 -9.22 61.35 70.68
C ASP A 914 -10.71 61.55 70.35
N GLY A 915 -11.59 61.07 71.22
CA GLY A 915 -13.04 61.06 70.96
C GLY A 915 -13.53 59.95 70.01
N LYS A 916 -12.66 59.14 69.41
CA LYS A 916 -12.99 58.03 68.49
C LYS A 916 -12.74 56.67 69.14
N LYS A 917 -13.13 55.59 68.47
CA LYS A 917 -12.90 54.20 68.90
C LYS A 917 -11.79 53.51 68.08
N PRO A 918 -11.08 52.52 68.65
CA PRO A 918 -10.25 51.62 67.87
C PRO A 918 -11.02 50.98 66.71
N GLY A 919 -10.46 51.04 65.50
CA GLY A 919 -11.05 50.57 64.25
C GLY A 919 -11.81 51.64 63.45
N GLU A 920 -12.07 52.82 64.01
CA GLU A 920 -12.67 53.94 63.28
C GLU A 920 -11.61 54.71 62.48
N ASP A 921 -12.02 55.29 61.34
CA ASP A 921 -11.13 56.03 60.45
C ASP A 921 -10.64 57.32 61.14
N CYS A 922 -9.32 57.47 61.19
CA CYS A 922 -8.62 58.66 61.68
C CYS A 922 -7.94 59.45 60.55
N GLY A 923 -8.04 58.97 59.31
CA GLY A 923 -7.61 59.62 58.08
C GLY A 923 -7.92 58.75 56.86
N ILE A 924 -7.60 59.22 55.66
CA ILE A 924 -7.69 58.40 54.44
C ILE A 924 -6.76 57.17 54.60
N ASP A 925 -7.31 55.99 54.31
CA ASP A 925 -6.67 54.67 54.48
C ASP A 925 -6.04 54.44 55.88
N SER A 926 -6.52 55.13 56.92
CA SER A 926 -5.90 55.12 58.25
C SER A 926 -6.93 54.99 59.36
N LYS A 927 -6.72 54.03 60.27
CA LYS A 927 -7.61 53.71 61.38
C LYS A 927 -6.91 53.87 62.73
N CYS A 928 -7.68 54.21 63.75
CA CYS A 928 -7.21 54.09 65.12
C CYS A 928 -6.91 52.60 65.38
N ASN A 929 -5.66 52.25 65.64
CA ASN A 929 -5.31 50.87 65.94
C ASN A 929 -5.90 50.45 67.30
N SER A 930 -5.68 49.19 67.66
CA SER A 930 -6.13 48.62 68.94
C SER A 930 -5.60 49.36 70.17
N THR A 931 -4.56 50.21 70.08
CA THR A 931 -4.01 51.04 71.17
C THR A 931 -4.27 52.54 71.01
N CYS A 932 -5.29 52.93 70.25
CA CYS A 932 -5.71 54.33 70.05
C CYS A 932 -4.62 55.26 69.45
N LYS A 933 -3.75 54.70 68.62
CA LYS A 933 -2.82 55.43 67.76
C LYS A 933 -3.33 55.45 66.33
N CYS A 934 -3.22 56.58 65.63
CA CYS A 934 -3.69 56.67 64.26
C CYS A 934 -2.67 56.04 63.31
N VAL A 935 -3.00 54.91 62.68
CA VAL A 935 -2.08 54.18 61.80
C VAL A 935 -2.70 53.89 60.43
N LYS A 936 -1.86 53.88 59.39
CA LYS A 936 -2.30 53.52 58.04
C LYS A 936 -2.56 52.02 57.94
N ILE A 937 -3.63 51.61 57.26
CA ILE A 937 -3.96 50.21 57.03
C ILE A 937 -2.97 49.64 56.02
N VAL A 938 -2.14 48.70 56.47
CA VAL A 938 -1.23 47.93 55.62
C VAL A 938 -1.92 46.63 55.22
N ASN A 939 -2.34 46.56 53.97
CA ASN A 939 -2.72 45.31 53.31
C ASN A 939 -1.51 44.80 52.54
N TYR A 940 -1.26 43.50 52.59
CA TYR A 940 -0.28 42.83 51.75
C TYR A 940 -1.02 42.08 50.65
N GLY A 941 -0.46 42.07 49.45
CA GLY A 941 -1.05 41.50 48.26
C GLY A 941 0.04 41.20 47.25
N VAL A 942 -0.09 40.08 46.54
CA VAL A 942 0.78 39.68 45.44
C VAL A 942 -0.08 39.20 44.27
N ASP A 943 0.39 39.49 43.08
CA ASP A 943 -0.18 39.10 41.78
C ASP A 943 1.03 38.64 40.95
N LEU A 944 1.07 37.35 40.62
CA LEU A 944 2.18 36.69 39.93
C LEU A 944 1.71 36.26 38.54
N THR A 945 2.33 36.84 37.52
CA THR A 945 2.03 36.52 36.11
C THR A 945 3.29 36.18 35.33
N ALA A 946 3.15 35.52 34.19
CA ALA A 946 4.23 35.25 33.23
C ALA A 946 3.93 35.90 31.87
N ASP A 947 4.96 36.09 31.04
CA ASP A 947 4.82 36.52 29.66
C ASP A 947 3.98 35.54 28.82
N VAL A 948 4.20 34.24 29.03
CA VAL A 948 3.37 33.13 28.54
C VAL A 948 3.42 31.98 29.56
N LEU A 949 2.43 31.10 29.54
CA LEU A 949 2.40 29.92 30.43
C LEU A 949 2.99 28.65 29.79
N GLU A 950 3.09 28.60 28.45
CA GLU A 950 3.68 27.48 27.72
C GLU A 950 4.84 27.96 26.83
N LYS A 951 5.94 27.21 26.77
CA LYS A 951 7.05 27.38 25.79
C LYS A 951 7.57 26.02 25.36
N THR A 952 8.05 25.93 24.12
CA THR A 952 8.86 24.82 23.64
C THR A 952 10.33 25.24 23.61
N THR A 953 11.23 24.34 23.95
CA THR A 953 12.68 24.51 23.85
C THR A 953 13.34 23.18 23.48
N THR A 954 14.66 23.17 23.33
CA THR A 954 15.44 22.01 22.92
C THR A 954 16.30 21.52 24.10
N PRO A 955 16.71 20.25 24.12
CA PRO A 955 17.61 19.73 25.15
C PRO A 955 18.78 20.66 25.45
N ASN A 956 19.06 20.85 26.75
CA ASN A 956 20.10 21.74 27.29
C ASN A 956 19.92 23.25 27.02
N VAL A 957 18.81 23.70 26.43
CA VAL A 957 18.49 25.12 26.22
C VAL A 957 17.49 25.66 27.25
N ASN A 958 17.75 26.88 27.76
CA ASN A 958 16.91 27.50 28.78
C ASN A 958 15.63 28.14 28.18
N ALA A 959 14.48 27.50 28.36
CA ALA A 959 13.19 28.15 28.27
C ALA A 959 13.09 29.24 29.36
N THR A 960 13.31 30.49 28.97
CA THR A 960 13.33 31.64 29.88
C THR A 960 11.96 32.30 29.94
N TYR A 961 11.25 32.19 31.05
CA TYR A 961 9.98 32.86 31.31
C TYR A 961 10.21 34.18 32.05
N THR A 962 9.47 35.21 31.65
CA THR A 962 9.52 36.54 32.26
C THR A 962 8.39 36.67 33.27
N LEU A 963 8.69 36.38 34.53
CA LEU A 963 7.73 36.47 35.63
C LEU A 963 7.62 37.92 36.12
N ILE A 964 6.39 38.37 36.34
CA ILE A 964 6.06 39.70 36.87
C ILE A 964 5.46 39.49 38.26
N VAL A 965 6.25 39.82 39.30
CA VAL A 965 5.78 39.88 40.68
C VAL A 965 5.27 41.29 40.94
N LYS A 966 3.97 41.46 41.18
CA LYS A 966 3.35 42.76 41.43
C LYS A 966 2.87 42.87 42.86
N ASN A 967 3.25 43.95 43.54
CA ASN A 967 2.73 44.28 44.86
C ASN A 967 1.33 44.90 44.73
N THR A 968 0.29 44.14 45.04
CA THR A 968 -1.10 44.60 45.09
C THR A 968 -1.53 45.10 46.49
N GLY A 969 -0.62 45.03 47.46
CA GLY A 969 -0.77 45.61 48.79
C GLY A 969 -0.60 47.14 48.86
N THR A 970 -0.84 47.72 50.03
CA THR A 970 -0.86 49.18 50.27
C THR A 970 0.44 49.73 50.89
N SER A 971 1.44 48.89 51.15
CA SER A 971 2.78 49.29 51.63
C SER A 971 3.90 48.70 50.78
N VAL A 972 5.13 49.15 51.04
CA VAL A 972 6.34 48.45 50.56
C VAL A 972 6.36 47.05 51.19
N ASP A 973 6.66 46.03 50.40
CA ASP A 973 6.74 44.63 50.84
C ASP A 973 7.94 43.91 50.21
N ASN A 974 8.30 42.76 50.77
CA ASN A 974 9.25 41.82 50.20
C ASN A 974 8.51 40.53 49.85
N TYR A 975 8.89 39.88 48.76
CA TYR A 975 8.34 38.59 48.35
C TYR A 975 9.44 37.55 48.34
N THR A 976 9.19 36.41 48.97
CA THR A 976 9.97 35.18 48.79
C THR A 976 9.33 34.39 47.66
N LEU A 977 10.13 33.89 46.72
CA LEU A 977 9.65 32.98 45.69
C LEU A 977 10.15 31.56 45.98
N SER A 978 9.27 30.57 45.83
CA SER A 978 9.62 29.14 45.83
C SER A 978 9.29 28.53 44.48
N VAL A 979 10.03 27.47 44.14
CA VAL A 979 9.87 26.70 42.90
C VAL A 979 9.65 25.25 43.27
N ASP A 980 8.51 24.70 42.86
CA ASP A 980 8.20 23.28 42.92
C ASP A 980 8.33 22.69 41.51
N ASN A 981 9.38 21.90 41.31
CA ASN A 981 9.73 21.28 40.04
C ASN A 981 8.95 19.97 39.85
N LEU A 982 7.67 20.08 39.46
CA LEU A 982 6.71 18.97 39.52
C LEU A 982 7.10 17.76 38.65
N ASN A 983 7.85 17.99 37.59
CA ASN A 983 8.33 16.97 36.65
C ASN A 983 9.86 16.74 36.70
N ASN A 984 10.55 17.26 37.73
CA ASN A 984 12.00 17.09 37.94
C ASN A 984 12.91 17.54 36.78
N ALA A 985 12.60 18.66 36.13
CA ALA A 985 13.48 19.28 35.13
C ALA A 985 14.91 19.49 35.67
N ALA A 986 15.95 19.19 34.88
CA ALA A 986 17.36 19.31 35.26
C ALA A 986 17.70 20.73 35.79
N ILE A 987 17.11 21.77 35.20
CA ILE A 987 17.12 23.14 35.71
C ILE A 987 15.67 23.63 35.80
N ALA A 988 15.25 24.02 37.00
CA ALA A 988 14.06 24.84 37.25
C ALA A 988 14.44 25.91 38.27
N SER A 989 15.00 27.03 37.81
CA SER A 989 15.64 28.01 38.69
C SER A 989 15.27 29.47 38.41
N LEU A 990 15.16 30.26 39.47
CA LEU A 990 14.89 31.69 39.39
C LEU A 990 16.17 32.49 39.45
N ASN A 991 16.28 33.56 38.65
CA ASN A 991 17.42 34.48 38.74
C ASN A 991 17.49 35.25 40.08
N ARG A 992 16.39 35.28 40.84
CA ARG A 992 16.33 35.69 42.24
C ARG A 992 15.14 35.01 42.95
N TYR A 993 15.38 34.50 44.16
CA TYR A 993 14.34 33.90 45.01
C TYR A 993 13.70 34.92 45.97
N SER A 994 14.06 36.20 45.85
CA SER A 994 13.46 37.27 46.62
C SER A 994 13.36 38.57 45.83
N VAL A 995 12.23 39.25 45.94
CA VAL A 995 12.05 40.64 45.52
C VAL A 995 11.94 41.49 46.80
N THR A 996 12.85 42.43 46.99
CA THR A 996 12.91 43.27 48.20
C THR A 996 12.50 44.72 47.93
N ASN A 997 11.84 45.35 48.90
CA ASN A 997 11.42 46.75 48.88
C ASN A 997 10.54 47.11 47.68
N LEU A 998 9.67 46.19 47.24
CA LEU A 998 8.74 46.46 46.14
C LEU A 998 7.63 47.38 46.66
N ALA A 999 7.57 48.60 46.13
CA ALA A 999 6.56 49.57 46.53
C ALA A 999 5.15 49.15 46.09
N SER A 1000 4.13 49.58 46.84
CA SER A 1000 2.71 49.38 46.51
C SER A 1000 2.42 49.75 45.04
N GLY A 1001 1.70 48.87 44.34
CA GLY A 1001 1.35 49.01 42.92
C GLY A 1001 2.50 48.82 41.93
N SER A 1002 3.74 48.63 42.40
CA SER A 1002 4.91 48.40 41.54
C SER A 1002 5.09 46.92 41.23
N SER A 1003 5.71 46.64 40.09
CA SER A 1003 6.09 45.28 39.68
C SER A 1003 7.60 45.11 39.60
N ALA A 1004 8.07 43.89 39.84
CA ALA A 1004 9.45 43.47 39.62
C ALA A 1004 9.49 42.25 38.69
N THR A 1005 10.44 42.26 37.76
CA THR A 1005 10.68 41.14 36.86
C THR A 1005 11.64 40.12 37.47
N VAL A 1006 11.20 38.87 37.55
CA VAL A 1006 12.02 37.70 37.89
C VAL A 1006 12.09 36.83 36.64
N LEU A 1007 13.24 36.22 36.36
CA LEU A 1007 13.35 35.25 35.26
C LEU A 1007 13.34 33.84 35.84
N LEU A 1008 12.52 32.97 35.26
CA LEU A 1008 12.55 31.53 35.48
C LEU A 1008 13.21 30.88 34.27
N ASN A 1009 14.24 30.09 34.52
CA ASN A 1009 14.86 29.25 33.52
C ASN A 1009 14.44 27.80 33.76
N VAL A 1010 13.84 27.19 32.74
CA VAL A 1010 13.54 25.75 32.70
C VAL A 1010 14.38 25.10 31.60
N THR A 1011 15.08 24.01 31.91
CA THR A 1011 15.90 23.22 30.98
C THR A 1011 15.85 21.76 31.40
N ASP A 1012 15.86 20.85 30.44
CA ASP A 1012 16.18 19.44 30.68
C ASP A 1012 17.15 18.91 29.62
N GLU A 1013 17.80 17.79 29.91
CA GLU A 1013 18.65 17.04 28.97
C GLU A 1013 17.86 15.98 28.19
N THR A 1014 16.68 15.60 28.69
CA THR A 1014 15.76 14.63 28.08
C THR A 1014 14.56 15.30 27.41
N GLU A 1015 13.97 14.63 26.42
CA GLU A 1015 12.70 15.05 25.83
C GLU A 1015 11.54 14.83 26.81
N GLY A 1016 10.60 15.77 26.86
CA GLY A 1016 9.46 15.66 27.76
C GLY A 1016 8.70 16.95 27.99
N THR A 1017 7.68 16.87 28.84
CA THR A 1017 6.90 18.04 29.29
C THR A 1017 7.16 18.29 30.77
N TYR A 1018 7.74 19.45 31.08
CA TYR A 1018 8.14 19.84 32.41
C TYR A 1018 7.27 20.96 32.94
N ASN A 1019 6.43 20.64 33.93
CA ASN A 1019 5.64 21.65 34.64
C ASN A 1019 6.41 22.13 35.87
N VAL A 1020 6.54 23.45 35.98
CA VAL A 1020 7.19 24.12 37.11
C VAL A 1020 6.16 25.03 37.77
N SER A 1021 5.90 24.79 39.05
CA SER A 1021 5.02 25.61 39.89
C SER A 1021 5.85 26.66 40.61
N ILE A 1022 5.44 27.93 40.53
CA ILE A 1022 6.14 29.07 41.14
C ILE A 1022 5.18 29.80 42.06
N THR A 1023 5.54 29.88 43.33
CA THR A 1023 4.76 30.58 44.36
C THR A 1023 5.51 31.81 44.82
N ALA A 1024 4.89 32.99 44.73
CA ALA A 1024 5.38 34.21 45.36
C ALA A 1024 4.60 34.45 46.67
N ALA A 1025 5.29 34.49 47.81
CA ALA A 1025 4.70 34.70 49.12
C ALA A 1025 5.21 36.01 49.75
N SER A 1026 4.29 36.80 50.31
CA SER A 1026 4.60 38.02 51.05
C SER A 1026 5.36 37.72 52.34
N GLN A 1027 6.43 38.46 52.61
CA GLN A 1027 7.12 38.44 53.89
C GLN A 1027 6.41 39.31 54.93
N GLY A 1028 5.68 40.34 54.51
CA GLY A 1028 4.83 41.15 55.38
C GLY A 1028 3.60 40.41 55.91
N ASN A 1029 3.06 39.45 55.15
CA ASN A 1029 2.05 38.50 55.60
C ASN A 1029 2.19 37.15 54.87
N THR A 1030 2.75 36.16 55.57
CA THR A 1030 3.02 34.81 55.02
C THR A 1030 1.78 34.00 54.63
N SER A 1031 0.58 34.46 54.96
CA SER A 1031 -0.69 33.87 54.47
C SER A 1031 -1.17 34.47 53.14
N VAL A 1032 -0.42 35.41 52.56
CA VAL A 1032 -0.68 36.01 51.25
C VAL A 1032 0.37 35.50 50.27
N SER A 1033 -0.08 34.68 49.33
CA SER A 1033 0.73 34.14 48.24
C SER A 1033 -0.09 33.98 46.97
N ASP A 1034 0.57 34.01 45.83
CA ASP A 1034 0.00 33.69 44.52
C ASP A 1034 0.88 32.66 43.81
N THR A 1035 0.29 31.85 42.93
CA THR A 1035 0.94 30.66 42.34
C THR A 1035 0.54 30.48 40.89
N ILE A 1036 1.55 30.28 40.03
CA ILE A 1036 1.38 29.93 38.61
C ILE A 1036 2.09 28.62 38.31
N ILE A 1037 1.66 27.94 37.24
CA ILE A 1037 2.35 26.79 36.67
C ILE A 1037 2.76 27.13 35.25
N THR A 1038 4.03 26.99 34.93
CA THR A 1038 4.56 27.08 33.56
C THR A 1038 4.86 25.70 33.01
N LYS A 1039 4.47 25.43 31.77
CA LYS A 1039 4.72 24.19 31.04
C LYS A 1039 5.82 24.39 30.00
N THR A 1040 6.91 23.65 30.11
CA THR A 1040 8.02 23.64 29.14
C THR A 1040 8.04 22.32 28.41
N THR A 1041 7.88 22.31 27.09
CA THR A 1041 8.11 21.12 26.27
C THR A 1041 9.56 21.14 25.78
N VAL A 1042 10.33 20.11 26.10
CA VAL A 1042 11.66 19.89 25.55
C VAL A 1042 11.54 18.87 24.42
N LYS A 1043 11.95 19.25 23.21
CA LYS A 1043 11.92 18.40 22.01
C LYS A 1043 13.22 18.57 21.23
N ALA A 1044 13.87 17.47 20.89
CA ALA A 1044 14.94 17.41 19.91
C ALA A 1044 14.34 17.31 18.50
N GLU A 1045 14.88 18.08 17.58
CA GLU A 1045 14.61 17.91 16.15
C GLU A 1045 15.96 17.70 15.50
N TYR A 1046 16.19 16.49 15.00
CA TYR A 1046 17.40 16.11 14.28
C TYR A 1046 17.24 16.46 12.80
N GLY A 1047 18.34 16.77 12.13
CA GLY A 1047 18.31 17.14 10.73
C GLY A 1047 19.70 17.35 10.17
N VAL A 1048 19.97 16.73 9.03
CA VAL A 1048 21.24 16.84 8.31
C VAL A 1048 20.98 17.41 6.92
N ASN A 1049 21.87 18.31 6.48
CA ASN A 1049 21.97 18.70 5.08
C ASN A 1049 23.42 18.53 4.60
N LEU A 1050 23.59 17.81 3.51
CA LEU A 1050 24.86 17.63 2.82
C LEU A 1050 24.85 18.47 1.54
N SER A 1051 25.94 19.17 1.27
CA SER A 1051 26.13 19.89 0.01
C SER A 1051 27.58 19.87 -0.45
N CYS A 1052 27.81 19.76 -1.75
CA CYS A 1052 29.13 19.88 -2.37
C CYS A 1052 29.07 20.93 -3.48
N ALA A 1053 29.87 21.98 -3.38
CA ALA A 1053 29.80 23.11 -4.32
C ALA A 1053 30.33 22.79 -5.73
N ASN A 1054 31.06 21.68 -5.91
CA ASN A 1054 31.59 21.21 -7.19
C ASN A 1054 31.65 19.66 -7.18
N PRO A 1055 30.54 18.96 -7.47
CA PRO A 1055 30.47 17.50 -7.36
C PRO A 1055 31.23 16.75 -8.48
N GLU A 1056 31.50 17.40 -9.61
CA GLU A 1056 32.28 16.85 -10.71
C GLU A 1056 33.67 17.48 -10.81
N LYS A 1057 34.73 16.67 -10.91
CA LYS A 1057 36.11 17.12 -11.14
C LYS A 1057 36.88 16.15 -12.04
N SER A 1058 37.36 16.63 -13.17
CA SER A 1058 38.26 15.86 -14.04
C SER A 1058 39.68 15.81 -13.46
N ILE A 1059 40.25 14.62 -13.29
CA ILE A 1059 41.65 14.43 -12.87
C ILE A 1059 42.40 13.49 -13.82
N PRO A 1060 43.72 13.66 -14.02
CA PRO A 1060 44.52 12.74 -14.82
C PRO A 1060 44.73 11.39 -14.08
N PRO A 1061 45.09 10.32 -14.81
CA PRO A 1061 45.36 9.00 -14.20
C PRO A 1061 46.39 9.07 -13.06
N ARG A 1062 46.06 8.43 -11.92
CA ARG A 1062 46.79 8.50 -10.63
C ARG A 1062 46.81 9.88 -9.94
N GLY A 1063 46.03 10.85 -10.41
CA GLY A 1063 45.68 12.03 -9.62
C GLY A 1063 44.75 11.67 -8.46
N TYR A 1064 44.47 12.66 -7.61
CA TYR A 1064 43.38 12.59 -6.62
C TYR A 1064 42.56 13.88 -6.71
N ALA A 1065 41.25 13.76 -6.48
CA ALA A 1065 40.34 14.89 -6.29
C ALA A 1065 40.07 15.05 -4.80
N LEU A 1066 39.96 16.29 -4.32
CA LEU A 1066 39.42 16.60 -2.99
C LEU A 1066 38.06 17.26 -3.18
N TYR A 1067 37.06 16.82 -2.42
CA TYR A 1067 35.72 17.38 -2.40
C TYR A 1067 35.46 17.96 -1.02
N ASP A 1068 35.12 19.25 -0.99
CA ASP A 1068 34.69 19.91 0.24
C ASP A 1068 33.20 19.57 0.43
N ILE A 1069 32.92 18.58 1.28
CA ILE A 1069 31.55 18.17 1.63
C ILE A 1069 31.13 19.01 2.83
N ILE A 1070 30.23 19.97 2.60
CA ILE A 1070 29.68 20.77 3.69
C ILE A 1070 28.58 19.94 4.36
N VAL A 1071 28.87 19.45 5.57
CA VAL A 1071 27.88 18.86 6.47
C VAL A 1071 27.32 19.98 7.32
N LYS A 1072 25.99 20.06 7.40
CA LYS A 1072 25.29 21.00 8.27
C LYS A 1072 24.27 20.27 9.13
N ASN A 1073 24.34 20.49 10.44
CA ASN A 1073 23.25 20.17 11.34
C ASN A 1073 22.14 21.21 11.14
N THR A 1074 21.03 20.80 10.52
CA THR A 1074 19.80 21.60 10.38
C THR A 1074 18.81 21.35 11.51
N GLY A 1075 19.11 20.42 12.40
CA GLY A 1075 18.43 20.19 13.66
C GLY A 1075 18.69 21.27 14.71
N ASN A 1076 18.14 21.03 15.90
CA ASN A 1076 18.02 21.99 16.99
C ASN A 1076 18.72 21.55 18.30
N VAL A 1077 19.41 20.39 18.26
CA VAL A 1077 20.31 19.82 19.28
C VAL A 1077 21.70 19.56 18.70
N GLU A 1078 22.71 19.38 19.55
CA GLU A 1078 24.01 18.83 19.14
C GLU A 1078 23.80 17.41 18.59
N ASP A 1079 24.38 17.13 17.43
CA ASP A 1079 24.15 15.88 16.69
C ASP A 1079 25.49 15.30 16.21
N THR A 1080 25.62 13.98 16.27
CA THR A 1080 26.78 13.25 15.73
C THR A 1080 26.37 12.66 14.38
N ILE A 1081 26.72 13.38 13.32
CA ILE A 1081 26.39 12.98 11.96
C ILE A 1081 27.49 12.04 11.46
N ASP A 1082 27.19 10.74 11.47
CA ASP A 1082 28.05 9.70 10.90
C ASP A 1082 28.04 9.79 9.37
N LEU A 1083 29.23 9.93 8.79
CA LEU A 1083 29.45 9.96 7.36
C LEU A 1083 29.92 8.58 6.90
N ILE A 1084 28.98 7.80 6.38
CA ILE A 1084 29.25 6.45 5.89
C ILE A 1084 29.58 6.53 4.40
N LEU A 1085 30.80 6.12 4.05
CA LEU A 1085 31.15 5.86 2.66
C LEU A 1085 30.50 4.55 2.21
N PRO A 1086 30.00 4.46 0.96
CA PRO A 1086 29.54 3.19 0.41
C PRO A 1086 30.66 2.14 0.38
N PRO A 1087 30.32 0.83 0.23
CA PRO A 1087 31.33 -0.22 0.10
C PRO A 1087 32.31 0.10 -1.03
N PRO A 1088 33.64 -0.04 -0.81
CA PRO A 1088 34.65 0.32 -1.81
C PRO A 1088 34.42 -0.44 -3.11
N CYS A 1089 34.16 0.29 -4.20
CA CYS A 1089 34.08 -0.32 -5.53
C CYS A 1089 35.40 -1.07 -5.81
N TYR A 1090 35.33 -2.22 -6.47
CA TYR A 1090 36.53 -2.87 -7.01
C TYR A 1090 37.14 -2.10 -8.20
N CYS A 1091 36.57 -0.95 -8.56
CA CYS A 1091 36.96 -0.06 -9.66
C CYS A 1091 38.29 0.71 -9.45
N GLY A 1092 39.10 0.33 -8.45
CA GLY A 1092 40.48 0.81 -8.25
C GLY A 1092 40.63 2.22 -7.67
N TRP A 1093 39.51 2.91 -7.41
CA TRP A 1093 39.48 4.19 -6.72
C TRP A 1093 39.52 3.99 -5.21
N VAL A 1094 40.48 4.64 -4.54
CA VAL A 1094 40.53 4.69 -3.07
C VAL A 1094 39.94 6.03 -2.65
N TYR A 1095 38.75 5.99 -2.07
CA TYR A 1095 38.14 7.13 -1.39
C TYR A 1095 38.21 6.96 0.12
N THR A 1096 38.45 8.07 0.81
CA THR A 1096 38.53 8.16 2.26
C THR A 1096 37.95 9.49 2.68
N LEU A 1097 37.07 9.49 3.68
CA LEU A 1097 36.76 10.71 4.40
C LEU A 1097 37.94 11.04 5.34
N ASP A 1098 38.24 12.32 5.49
CA ASP A 1098 39.13 12.79 6.56
C ASP A 1098 38.46 12.70 7.94
N LYS A 1099 37.11 12.70 7.97
CA LYS A 1099 36.26 12.48 9.15
C LYS A 1099 35.12 11.52 8.81
N SER A 1100 35.03 10.40 9.51
CA SER A 1100 33.89 9.47 9.38
C SER A 1100 32.67 9.87 10.21
N SER A 1101 32.79 10.88 11.08
CA SER A 1101 31.68 11.47 11.80
C SER A 1101 32.01 12.92 12.15
N VAL A 1102 30.97 13.75 12.29
CA VAL A 1102 31.10 15.15 12.72
C VAL A 1102 30.06 15.45 13.79
N GLU A 1103 30.55 15.83 14.98
CA GLU A 1103 29.74 16.36 16.07
C GLU A 1103 29.53 17.86 15.79
N LEU A 1104 28.29 18.27 15.56
CA LEU A 1104 27.93 19.64 15.15
C LEU A 1104 26.84 20.22 16.03
N LEU A 1105 27.04 21.47 16.47
CA LEU A 1105 26.01 22.24 17.16
C LEU A 1105 24.88 22.66 16.21
N PRO A 1106 23.69 23.02 16.72
CA PRO A 1106 22.56 23.47 15.91
C PRO A 1106 22.91 24.60 14.92
N GLY A 1107 22.67 24.36 13.64
CA GLY A 1107 22.96 25.31 12.56
C GLY A 1107 24.44 25.44 12.21
N GLU A 1108 25.35 24.77 12.91
CA GLU A 1108 26.77 24.71 12.57
C GLU A 1108 26.96 23.88 11.29
N SER A 1109 27.95 24.29 10.50
CA SER A 1109 28.39 23.52 9.33
C SER A 1109 29.90 23.41 9.29
N THR A 1110 30.38 22.22 8.95
CA THR A 1110 31.81 21.93 8.79
C THR A 1110 32.09 21.40 7.39
N VAL A 1111 33.36 21.45 7.00
CA VAL A 1111 33.94 20.79 5.82
C VAL A 1111 34.89 19.75 6.38
#